data_AF-A0A5C5U3W7-F1
#
_entry.id   AF-A0A5C5U3W7-F1
#
_cell.length_a   1.000
_cell.length_b   1.000
_cell.length_c   1.000
_cell.angle_alpha   90.00
_cell.angle_beta   90.00
_cell.angle_gamma   90.00
#
_symmetry.space_group_name_H-M   'P 1'
#
loop_
_entity.id
_entity.type
_entity.pdbx_description
1 polymer ?
#
loop_
_entity_poly.entity_id
_entity_poly.type
_entity_poly.pdbx_seq_one_letter_code
_entity_poly.pdbx_strand_id
1 'polypeptide(L)'
;MAAPGQRQHRAHPARPPLRQRRDRAVPGRLTPLAAELADPRLTCKYWPRPSAAARLMPASPPPVEPAAPRSLAAAGLPQRVRKALEAALTLVTEDIEPHLGSMLTEFEEELFRLADQARNPGAESGYMQTLRIFRLNRSDLIPRFILELEASVAGVRSAARSAAPVADAGKMQPAQGGFGKLSLVDEAVMDEGTVLREIASRQEGRANLALHLLGQRFGVLAAAPAFDTERLPLGPQALCRAMRAAAQALDIEHDSRLLLYRIFDRHVMANYWRVLDRLDEMLDREGILSGLTYVPMRIRPSVQPRADDAGGEQRRGGQPSRETGDPNGAGQSAGEPSGHGGHGGGAGGGGTTDAGAPSGRAVFQSTDPQRPHTGWMGEPVEELDEDEEGATQQLQHLLSSRRELLGKLRPGKKAGPGAQISTGDVFSALGHMQMQPLSTPGAPQTLADVKQTLLAQARQRRGIHAELSPRDNDTFELLGMLFGNLEEEIRADAPAAALVKRLQVPLLRVALSDSAFFVRSRHPARQLLNTVAESAAKWLEDSDFDPQFLAPLQNAVTHVIEKYDGDLEVFSASNEQLQTHLQAQVRKSELLEKRHTEAARGKEKLEVAKLRAAEVMADVIGDRRLPRFSRALLNQAWADVLTLALLRQGEDSEAWRKQLDATRRIVEACTRDDAPRDPELIAHIEGSLAQVGYHGEEASVIAQRLTSSRPDEEEGDSASRTELAMKLKARTRLGEDADKHKPKLPPRTPEEQARYEQLKVLPFGTWIEFITNQQGDVVRRRLSWFSPITDNALFVNQRGQRVGEQSLDSVARMLASGQARIVTADRARLVDRAWQAAVHALRSFAGLGDKEAADSEAPA
;
A
#
# COMPACT_ATOMS: atom_id res chain seq x y z
N MET A 1 10.62 -81.98 24.28
CA MET A 1 9.57 -82.78 24.96
C MET A 1 8.25 -82.56 24.25
N ALA A 2 7.35 -83.55 24.27
CA ALA A 2 5.90 -83.49 23.98
C ALA A 2 5.35 -82.79 22.70
N ALA A 3 4.83 -83.62 21.79
CA ALA A 3 3.49 -83.48 21.18
C ALA A 3 2.56 -84.56 21.84
N PRO A 4 1.25 -84.79 21.53
CA PRO A 4 0.31 -84.21 20.53
C PRO A 4 -0.96 -83.57 21.19
N GLY A 5 -2.05 -83.17 20.52
CA GLY A 5 -2.31 -83.00 19.07
C GLY A 5 -3.64 -83.59 18.52
N GLN A 6 -4.82 -83.13 18.96
CA GLN A 6 -6.15 -83.43 18.36
C GLN A 6 -7.03 -82.14 18.34
N ARG A 7 -8.04 -81.87 17.48
CA ARG A 7 -8.86 -82.54 16.42
C ARG A 7 -10.30 -82.95 16.78
N GLN A 8 -11.26 -82.48 15.95
CA GLN A 8 -12.71 -82.80 15.88
C GLN A 8 -13.58 -82.21 17.01
N HIS A 9 -14.90 -81.96 16.88
CA HIS A 9 -15.89 -82.28 15.84
C HIS A 9 -16.60 -81.02 15.26
N ARG A 10 -17.80 -81.12 14.66
CA ARG A 10 -17.98 -81.17 13.18
C ARG A 10 -19.48 -81.09 12.76
N ALA A 11 -19.96 -79.97 12.23
CA ALA A 11 -21.23 -79.87 11.47
C ALA A 11 -21.29 -78.61 10.56
N HIS A 12 -22.20 -78.46 9.58
CA HIS A 12 -22.52 -79.18 8.30
C HIS A 12 -23.56 -78.27 7.53
N PRO A 13 -24.03 -78.54 6.28
CA PRO A 13 -23.68 -77.64 5.16
C PRO A 13 -24.84 -77.19 4.21
N ALA A 14 -24.48 -76.87 2.94
CA ALA A 14 -25.27 -76.55 1.73
C ALA A 14 -25.67 -75.06 1.53
N ARG A 15 -25.47 -74.33 0.42
CA ARG A 15 -25.18 -74.46 -1.05
C ARG A 15 -26.39 -74.44 -2.05
N PRO A 16 -26.27 -73.78 -3.24
CA PRO A 16 -27.35 -73.54 -4.24
C PRO A 16 -27.07 -74.36 -5.55
N PRO A 17 -27.07 -73.94 -6.89
CA PRO A 17 -27.07 -72.61 -7.56
C PRO A 17 -27.85 -72.41 -8.91
N LEU A 18 -27.83 -71.17 -9.47
CA LEU A 18 -27.77 -70.76 -10.91
C LEU A 18 -28.94 -70.95 -11.94
N ARG A 19 -29.20 -69.90 -12.75
CA ARG A 19 -29.40 -69.83 -14.25
C ARG A 19 -30.10 -68.49 -14.67
N GLN A 20 -30.13 -67.99 -15.93
CA GLN A 20 -29.16 -67.85 -17.05
C GLN A 20 -29.82 -67.11 -18.27
N ARG A 21 -29.01 -66.60 -19.24
CA ARG A 21 -29.34 -65.99 -20.57
C ARG A 21 -29.62 -64.46 -20.55
N ARG A 22 -29.11 -63.59 -21.46
CA ARG A 22 -28.99 -63.57 -22.97
C ARG A 22 -30.34 -63.26 -23.65
N ASP A 23 -30.44 -62.39 -24.66
CA ASP A 23 -29.53 -62.09 -25.80
C ASP A 23 -29.59 -60.63 -26.36
N ARG A 24 -28.60 -60.27 -27.21
CA ARG A 24 -28.58 -59.41 -28.46
C ARG A 24 -29.51 -58.17 -28.66
N ALA A 25 -29.20 -57.12 -29.45
CA ALA A 25 -28.04 -56.72 -30.28
C ALA A 25 -28.05 -55.17 -30.57
N VAL A 26 -27.29 -54.69 -31.57
CA VAL A 26 -26.90 -53.26 -31.78
C VAL A 26 -27.55 -52.64 -33.08
N PRO A 27 -27.10 -51.53 -33.72
CA PRO A 27 -27.91 -50.31 -33.92
C PRO A 27 -28.40 -50.02 -35.36
N GLY A 28 -29.13 -48.91 -35.54
CA GLY A 28 -29.38 -48.30 -36.86
C GLY A 28 -29.74 -46.81 -36.79
N ARG A 29 -29.19 -45.99 -37.70
CA ARG A 29 -29.65 -44.62 -38.01
C ARG A 29 -30.61 -44.68 -39.20
N LEU A 30 -31.56 -43.73 -39.31
CA LEU A 30 -31.98 -43.12 -40.58
C LEU A 30 -32.82 -41.84 -40.34
N THR A 31 -32.53 -40.80 -41.13
CA THR A 31 -33.36 -39.60 -41.41
C THR A 31 -34.30 -39.92 -42.61
N PRO A 32 -35.21 -39.05 -43.14
CA PRO A 32 -35.27 -37.56 -43.06
C PRO A 32 -36.67 -36.86 -43.12
N LEU A 33 -36.66 -35.51 -43.21
CA LEU A 33 -37.65 -34.59 -43.88
C LEU A 33 -39.12 -34.56 -43.37
N ALA A 34 -39.95 -33.52 -43.59
CA ALA A 34 -39.82 -32.17 -44.18
C ALA A 34 -40.96 -31.21 -43.68
N ALA A 35 -40.83 -29.90 -43.94
CA ALA A 35 -41.92 -28.94 -44.30
C ALA A 35 -43.01 -28.59 -43.22
N GLU A 36 -43.67 -27.40 -43.21
CA GLU A 36 -43.49 -26.16 -43.99
C GLU A 36 -44.01 -24.87 -43.28
N LEU A 37 -43.87 -23.75 -44.01
CA LEU A 37 -44.31 -22.35 -43.82
C LEU A 37 -45.86 -22.18 -43.69
N ALA A 38 -46.49 -21.04 -43.33
CA ALA A 38 -46.04 -19.66 -43.04
C ALA A 38 -47.09 -18.82 -42.23
N ASP A 39 -46.68 -17.58 -41.91
CA ASP A 39 -47.42 -16.37 -41.41
C ASP A 39 -48.41 -15.81 -42.50
N PRO A 40 -49.20 -14.69 -42.37
CA PRO A 40 -49.39 -13.75 -41.24
C PRO A 40 -50.82 -13.08 -41.04
N ARG A 41 -50.94 -12.20 -40.03
CA ARG A 41 -51.85 -11.00 -39.87
C ARG A 41 -53.39 -11.14 -39.74
N LEU A 42 -53.96 -10.39 -38.76
CA LEU A 42 -55.08 -9.40 -38.83
C LEU A 42 -55.77 -9.24 -37.43
N THR A 43 -55.41 -8.24 -36.62
CA THR A 43 -56.07 -6.91 -36.44
C THR A 43 -57.48 -6.84 -35.80
N CYS A 44 -57.55 -6.09 -34.67
CA CYS A 44 -58.65 -5.21 -34.22
C CYS A 44 -59.93 -5.72 -33.48
N LYS A 45 -60.26 -4.96 -32.41
CA LYS A 45 -61.57 -4.32 -32.04
C LYS A 45 -62.50 -4.88 -30.92
N TYR A 46 -63.03 -3.90 -30.16
CA TYR A 46 -64.23 -3.83 -29.28
C TYR A 46 -64.31 -4.57 -27.90
N TRP A 47 -64.15 -3.81 -26.81
CA TRP A 47 -65.19 -3.30 -25.85
C TRP A 47 -66.58 -4.00 -25.83
N PRO A 48 -67.35 -4.14 -24.71
CA PRO A 48 -67.38 -3.34 -23.47
C PRO A 48 -67.34 -4.10 -22.11
N ARG A 49 -67.45 -3.34 -20.99
CA ARG A 49 -67.77 -3.78 -19.61
C ARG A 49 -69.19 -4.37 -19.45
N PRO A 50 -69.43 -5.13 -18.36
CA PRO A 50 -70.59 -4.90 -17.48
C PRO A 50 -70.19 -4.55 -16.03
N SER A 51 -71.19 -4.41 -15.13
CA SER A 51 -71.07 -3.72 -13.83
C SER A 51 -70.83 -4.63 -12.60
N ALA A 52 -70.67 -3.99 -11.44
CA ALA A 52 -70.21 -4.55 -10.17
C ALA A 52 -71.09 -5.64 -9.55
N ALA A 53 -70.43 -6.57 -8.86
CA ALA A 53 -70.99 -7.37 -7.78
C ALA A 53 -69.93 -7.51 -6.67
N ALA A 54 -70.24 -7.08 -5.45
CA ALA A 54 -69.30 -7.14 -4.34
C ALA A 54 -69.14 -8.59 -3.83
N ARG A 55 -67.89 -9.06 -3.73
CA ARG A 55 -67.53 -10.23 -2.92
C ARG A 55 -66.30 -9.91 -2.09
N LEU A 56 -66.37 -10.26 -0.82
CA LEU A 56 -65.24 -10.18 0.11
C LEU A 56 -64.12 -11.09 -0.40
N MET A 57 -62.94 -10.51 -0.62
CA MET A 57 -61.70 -11.26 -0.89
C MET A 57 -60.80 -11.18 0.35
N PRO A 58 -60.07 -12.26 0.70
CA PRO A 58 -59.05 -12.19 1.74
C PRO A 58 -57.94 -11.21 1.33
N ALA A 59 -57.21 -10.69 2.31
CA ALA A 59 -56.12 -9.75 2.06
C ALA A 59 -55.09 -10.34 1.08
N SER A 60 -54.77 -9.59 0.03
CA SER A 60 -53.64 -9.93 -0.84
C SER A 60 -52.35 -9.93 -0.02
N PRO A 61 -51.45 -10.92 -0.21
CA PRO A 61 -50.09 -10.79 0.29
C PRO A 61 -49.42 -9.56 -0.36
N PRO A 62 -48.42 -8.95 0.28
CA PRO A 62 -47.62 -7.90 -0.34
C PRO A 62 -46.97 -8.42 -1.64
N PRO A 63 -46.67 -7.55 -2.61
CA PRO A 63 -45.98 -7.95 -3.82
C PRO A 63 -44.62 -8.55 -3.46
N VAL A 64 -44.47 -9.86 -3.69
CA VAL A 64 -43.19 -10.56 -3.54
C VAL A 64 -42.25 -9.99 -4.59
N GLU A 65 -41.20 -9.29 -4.16
CA GLU A 65 -40.13 -8.87 -5.05
C GLU A 65 -39.59 -10.09 -5.81
N PRO A 66 -39.43 -10.02 -7.14
CA PRO A 66 -38.98 -11.17 -7.92
C PRO A 66 -37.57 -11.55 -7.48
N ALA A 67 -37.46 -12.63 -6.71
CA ALA A 67 -36.21 -13.10 -6.12
C ALA A 67 -35.11 -13.19 -7.17
N ALA A 68 -33.92 -12.68 -6.84
CA ALA A 68 -32.81 -12.59 -7.78
C ALA A 68 -32.55 -13.95 -8.45
N PRO A 69 -32.38 -13.99 -9.79
CA PRO A 69 -32.24 -15.24 -10.52
C PRO A 69 -30.97 -15.95 -10.04
N ARG A 70 -31.11 -17.20 -9.58
CA ARG A 70 -29.99 -18.00 -9.05
C ARG A 70 -29.16 -18.70 -10.13
N SER A 71 -29.53 -18.57 -11.40
CA SER A 71 -28.77 -19.14 -12.52
C SER A 71 -28.88 -18.27 -13.79
N LEU A 72 -27.84 -18.33 -14.62
CA LEU A 72 -27.73 -17.57 -15.88
C LEU A 72 -28.84 -17.98 -16.87
N ALA A 73 -29.26 -19.23 -16.83
CA ALA A 73 -30.39 -19.74 -17.61
C ALA A 73 -31.73 -19.09 -17.21
N ALA A 74 -31.94 -18.81 -15.92
CA ALA A 74 -33.17 -18.21 -15.41
C ALA A 74 -33.20 -16.67 -15.50
N ALA A 75 -32.04 -16.02 -15.68
CA ALA A 75 -31.88 -14.57 -15.56
C ALA A 75 -32.49 -13.72 -16.69
N GLY A 76 -33.10 -14.31 -17.71
CA GLY A 76 -33.77 -13.58 -18.81
C GLY A 76 -32.83 -12.70 -19.65
N LEU A 77 -31.54 -13.03 -19.68
CA LEU A 77 -30.48 -12.21 -20.30
C LEU A 77 -30.45 -12.36 -21.83
N PRO A 78 -30.13 -11.30 -22.60
CA PRO A 78 -29.92 -11.38 -24.04
C PRO A 78 -28.81 -12.39 -24.40
N GLN A 79 -28.98 -13.16 -25.48
CA GLN A 79 -28.11 -14.31 -25.78
C GLN A 79 -26.61 -14.00 -25.83
N ARG A 80 -26.18 -12.85 -26.38
CA ARG A 80 -24.76 -12.42 -26.37
C ARG A 80 -24.26 -12.12 -24.95
N VAL A 81 -25.06 -11.41 -24.15
CA VAL A 81 -24.72 -11.09 -22.75
C VAL A 81 -24.65 -12.35 -21.91
N ARG A 82 -25.61 -13.27 -22.08
CA ARG A 82 -25.60 -14.56 -21.38
C ARG A 82 -24.36 -15.37 -21.74
N LYS A 83 -24.00 -15.48 -23.03
CA LYS A 83 -22.76 -16.15 -23.47
C LYS A 83 -21.49 -15.54 -22.87
N ALA A 84 -21.36 -14.22 -22.86
CA ALA A 84 -20.19 -13.55 -22.29
C ALA A 84 -20.07 -13.77 -20.77
N LEU A 85 -21.21 -13.84 -20.06
CA LEU A 85 -21.26 -14.10 -18.62
C LEU A 85 -21.10 -15.59 -18.28
N GLU A 86 -21.60 -16.50 -19.13
CA GLU A 86 -21.33 -17.95 -19.09
C GLU A 86 -19.81 -18.18 -19.24
N ALA A 87 -19.18 -17.58 -20.26
CA ALA A 87 -17.74 -17.69 -20.49
C ALA A 87 -16.89 -17.08 -19.35
N ALA A 88 -17.28 -15.90 -18.83
CA ALA A 88 -16.61 -15.27 -17.69
C ALA A 88 -16.66 -16.14 -16.42
N LEU A 89 -17.83 -16.72 -16.12
CA LEU A 89 -18.01 -17.60 -14.97
C LEU A 89 -17.20 -18.90 -15.12
N THR A 90 -17.20 -19.51 -16.32
CA THR A 90 -16.38 -20.70 -16.59
C THR A 90 -14.89 -20.39 -16.40
N LEU A 91 -14.37 -19.30 -16.98
CA LEU A 91 -12.96 -18.90 -16.85
C LEU A 91 -12.55 -18.69 -15.39
N VAL A 92 -13.38 -17.99 -14.59
CA VAL A 92 -13.13 -17.80 -13.16
C VAL A 92 -13.15 -19.13 -12.40
N THR A 93 -14.08 -20.03 -12.74
CA THR A 93 -14.24 -21.31 -12.06
C THR A 93 -13.08 -22.25 -12.36
N GLU A 94 -12.68 -22.40 -13.63
CA GLU A 94 -11.55 -23.23 -14.06
C GLU A 94 -10.22 -22.80 -13.39
N ASP A 95 -10.00 -21.50 -13.20
CA ASP A 95 -8.80 -20.99 -12.54
C ASP A 95 -8.84 -21.10 -11.00
N ILE A 96 -10.02 -20.99 -10.38
CA ILE A 96 -10.16 -20.98 -8.91
C ILE A 96 -10.37 -22.38 -8.33
N GLU A 97 -11.04 -23.29 -9.02
CA GLU A 97 -11.34 -24.64 -8.52
C GLU A 97 -10.10 -25.45 -8.05
N PRO A 98 -8.95 -25.45 -8.78
CA PRO A 98 -7.73 -26.09 -8.30
C PRO A 98 -7.20 -25.47 -6.99
N HIS A 99 -7.30 -24.15 -6.86
CA HIS A 99 -6.87 -23.42 -5.66
C HIS A 99 -7.80 -23.69 -4.46
N LEU A 100 -9.11 -23.86 -4.69
CA LEU A 100 -10.05 -24.34 -3.68
C LEU A 100 -9.74 -25.79 -3.26
N GLY A 101 -9.39 -26.67 -4.19
CA GLY A 101 -8.96 -28.04 -3.90
C GLY A 101 -7.72 -28.09 -2.99
N SER A 102 -6.73 -27.24 -3.25
CA SER A 102 -5.54 -27.05 -2.41
C SER A 102 -5.89 -26.46 -1.03
N MET A 103 -6.67 -25.38 -1.00
CA MET A 103 -7.15 -24.73 0.24
C MET A 103 -7.87 -25.71 1.18
N LEU A 104 -8.75 -26.56 0.65
CA LEU A 104 -9.46 -27.59 1.43
C LEU A 104 -8.53 -28.70 1.95
N THR A 105 -7.37 -28.89 1.32
CA THR A 105 -6.36 -29.87 1.75
C THR A 105 -5.46 -29.29 2.83
N GLU A 106 -4.97 -28.05 2.66
CA GLU A 106 -4.21 -27.34 3.72
C GLU A 106 -5.05 -27.14 4.98
N PHE A 107 -6.35 -26.84 4.86
CA PHE A 107 -7.25 -26.73 6.02
C PHE A 107 -7.43 -28.06 6.78
N GLU A 108 -7.48 -29.19 6.06
CA GLU A 108 -7.52 -30.53 6.65
C GLU A 108 -6.19 -30.89 7.35
N GLU A 109 -5.05 -30.50 6.78
CA GLU A 109 -3.72 -30.68 7.38
C GLU A 109 -3.51 -29.78 8.62
N GLU A 110 -3.92 -28.52 8.59
CA GLU A 110 -3.81 -27.60 9.73
C GLU A 110 -4.77 -28.00 10.87
N LEU A 111 -6.00 -28.44 10.59
CA LEU A 111 -6.89 -28.99 11.63
C LEU A 111 -6.29 -30.23 12.30
N PHE A 112 -5.66 -31.12 11.53
CA PHE A 112 -4.96 -32.28 12.08
C PHE A 112 -3.75 -31.88 12.93
N ARG A 113 -2.95 -30.91 12.46
CA ARG A 113 -1.80 -30.37 13.20
C ARG A 113 -2.21 -29.68 14.51
N LEU A 114 -3.30 -28.92 14.50
CA LEU A 114 -3.84 -28.26 15.69
C LEU A 114 -4.37 -29.26 16.71
N ALA A 115 -4.94 -30.39 16.28
CA ALA A 115 -5.30 -31.50 17.16
C ALA A 115 -4.05 -32.17 17.78
N ASP A 116 -3.05 -32.54 16.96
CA ASP A 116 -1.81 -33.18 17.41
C ASP A 116 -0.97 -32.30 18.37
N GLN A 117 -1.08 -30.97 18.25
CA GLN A 117 -0.42 -30.00 19.13
C GLN A 117 -1.28 -29.55 20.34
N ALA A 118 -2.52 -30.03 20.47
CA ALA A 118 -3.44 -29.59 21.50
C ALA A 118 -3.04 -30.11 22.90
N ARG A 119 -2.57 -29.20 23.77
CA ARG A 119 -2.20 -29.53 25.17
C ARG A 119 -3.39 -29.85 26.10
N ASN A 120 -4.61 -29.87 25.58
CA ASN A 120 -5.85 -30.09 26.32
C ASN A 120 -6.73 -31.07 25.53
N PRO A 121 -7.12 -32.23 26.09
CA PRO A 121 -7.95 -33.22 25.39
C PRO A 121 -9.32 -32.68 24.97
N GLY A 122 -9.83 -31.61 25.61
CA GLY A 122 -11.05 -30.93 25.15
C GLY A 122 -10.87 -30.23 23.80
N ALA A 123 -9.72 -29.58 23.59
CA ALA A 123 -9.40 -28.90 22.32
C ALA A 123 -9.01 -29.90 21.22
N GLU A 124 -8.25 -30.95 21.56
CA GLU A 124 -7.97 -32.09 20.69
C GLU A 124 -9.28 -32.70 20.14
N SER A 125 -10.23 -33.00 21.03
CA SER A 125 -11.54 -33.51 20.68
C SER A 125 -12.34 -32.55 19.79
N GLY A 126 -12.29 -31.25 20.06
CA GLY A 126 -12.95 -30.20 19.25
C GLY A 126 -12.41 -30.13 17.82
N TYR A 127 -11.09 -30.11 17.65
CA TYR A 127 -10.46 -30.13 16.32
C TYR A 127 -10.72 -31.46 15.58
N MET A 128 -10.64 -32.60 16.26
CA MET A 128 -10.96 -33.92 15.67
C MET A 128 -12.44 -34.05 15.26
N GLN A 129 -13.37 -33.48 16.05
CA GLN A 129 -14.79 -33.40 15.69
C GLN A 129 -15.00 -32.50 14.46
N THR A 130 -14.40 -31.32 14.44
CA THR A 130 -14.48 -30.38 13.31
C THR A 130 -13.89 -30.98 12.04
N LEU A 131 -12.73 -31.64 12.12
CA LEU A 131 -12.11 -32.38 11.02
C LEU A 131 -13.04 -33.49 10.48
N ARG A 132 -13.78 -34.18 11.35
CA ARG A 132 -14.77 -35.19 10.94
C ARG A 132 -15.98 -34.58 10.22
N ILE A 133 -16.51 -33.47 10.72
CA ILE A 133 -17.63 -32.75 10.09
C ILE A 133 -17.18 -32.19 8.73
N PHE A 134 -16.00 -31.56 8.68
CA PHE A 134 -15.40 -31.07 7.44
C PHE A 134 -15.22 -32.18 6.42
N ARG A 135 -14.66 -33.34 6.78
CA ARG A 135 -14.48 -34.49 5.87
C ARG A 135 -15.79 -35.02 5.28
N LEU A 136 -16.90 -34.95 6.02
CA LEU A 136 -18.22 -35.34 5.51
C LEU A 136 -18.79 -34.31 4.52
N ASN A 137 -18.57 -33.03 4.79
CA ASN A 137 -19.17 -31.93 4.01
C ASN A 137 -18.21 -31.34 2.95
N ARG A 138 -16.97 -31.83 2.83
CA ARG A 138 -15.89 -31.30 1.95
C ARG A 138 -16.30 -31.23 0.48
N SER A 139 -17.09 -32.19 0.00
CA SER A 139 -17.62 -32.24 -1.37
C SER A 139 -18.49 -31.04 -1.73
N ASP A 140 -19.11 -30.41 -0.74
CA ASP A 140 -20.22 -29.48 -0.96
C ASP A 140 -19.77 -28.01 -1.01
N LEU A 141 -18.58 -27.68 -0.47
CA LEU A 141 -18.09 -26.29 -0.47
C LEU A 141 -17.90 -25.75 -1.89
N ILE A 142 -17.22 -26.50 -2.77
CA ILE A 142 -16.90 -26.02 -4.13
C ILE A 142 -18.18 -25.81 -4.96
N PRO A 143 -19.12 -26.78 -5.06
CA PRO A 143 -20.37 -26.57 -5.78
C PRO A 143 -21.21 -25.41 -5.22
N ARG A 144 -21.26 -25.22 -3.89
CA ARG A 144 -22.01 -24.11 -3.27
C ARG A 144 -21.35 -22.76 -3.54
N PHE A 145 -20.01 -22.69 -3.49
CA PHE A 145 -19.25 -21.48 -3.85
C PHE A 145 -19.50 -21.08 -5.31
N ILE A 146 -19.45 -22.04 -6.24
CA ILE A 146 -19.72 -21.80 -7.67
C ILE A 146 -21.17 -21.35 -7.89
N LEU A 147 -22.14 -21.95 -7.19
CA LEU A 147 -23.56 -21.57 -7.29
C LEU A 147 -23.83 -20.14 -6.79
N GLU A 148 -23.19 -19.71 -5.70
CA GLU A 148 -23.29 -18.33 -5.21
C GLU A 148 -22.58 -17.32 -6.13
N LEU A 149 -21.48 -17.72 -6.79
CA LEU A 149 -20.91 -16.93 -7.88
C LEU A 149 -21.86 -16.87 -9.09
N GLU A 150 -22.47 -17.97 -9.52
CA GLU A 150 -23.47 -17.95 -10.61
C GLU A 150 -24.63 -17.03 -10.28
N ALA A 151 -25.18 -17.09 -9.05
CA ALA A 151 -26.23 -16.20 -8.59
C ALA A 151 -25.79 -14.71 -8.62
N SER A 152 -24.55 -14.40 -8.24
CA SER A 152 -24.00 -13.05 -8.35
C SER A 152 -23.90 -12.55 -9.80
N VAL A 153 -23.66 -13.44 -10.78
CA VAL A 153 -23.54 -13.08 -12.20
C VAL A 153 -24.90 -13.05 -12.91
N ALA A 154 -25.78 -13.99 -12.59
CA ALA A 154 -27.19 -13.97 -12.99
C ALA A 154 -27.90 -12.69 -12.49
N GLY A 155 -27.55 -12.23 -11.29
CA GLY A 155 -28.04 -10.99 -10.70
C GLY A 155 -27.55 -9.68 -11.35
N VAL A 156 -26.58 -9.69 -12.27
CA VAL A 156 -25.93 -8.49 -12.87
C VAL A 156 -26.94 -7.39 -13.25
N ARG A 157 -28.02 -7.74 -13.96
CA ARG A 157 -29.02 -6.77 -14.42
C ARG A 157 -30.03 -6.33 -13.35
N SER A 158 -30.24 -7.14 -12.32
CA SER A 158 -31.11 -6.78 -11.19
C SER A 158 -30.40 -5.86 -10.22
N ALA A 159 -29.14 -6.16 -9.87
CA ALA A 159 -28.28 -5.30 -9.06
C ALA A 159 -28.11 -3.92 -9.71
N ALA A 160 -27.90 -3.88 -11.04
CA ALA A 160 -27.81 -2.64 -11.80
C ALA A 160 -29.12 -1.83 -11.85
N ARG A 161 -30.29 -2.48 -11.95
CA ARG A 161 -31.59 -1.79 -11.90
C ARG A 161 -31.86 -1.17 -10.53
N SER A 162 -31.41 -1.80 -9.45
CA SER A 162 -31.43 -1.22 -8.10
C SER A 162 -30.47 -0.03 -7.92
N ALA A 163 -29.63 0.27 -8.91
CA ALA A 163 -28.72 1.42 -8.94
C ALA A 163 -29.14 2.50 -9.95
N ALA A 164 -30.33 2.39 -10.55
CA ALA A 164 -30.89 3.49 -11.34
C ALA A 164 -31.24 4.68 -10.43
N PRO A 165 -31.02 5.95 -10.85
CA PRO A 165 -31.37 7.12 -10.06
C PRO A 165 -32.89 7.24 -9.98
N VAL A 166 -33.46 6.83 -8.85
CA VAL A 166 -34.90 6.92 -8.59
C VAL A 166 -35.28 8.38 -8.37
N ALA A 167 -35.78 9.03 -9.41
CA ALA A 167 -36.20 10.44 -9.39
C ALA A 167 -37.50 10.73 -8.59
N ASP A 168 -38.07 9.71 -7.96
CA ASP A 168 -39.17 9.79 -6.99
C ASP A 168 -38.93 8.80 -5.84
N ALA A 169 -38.02 9.17 -4.94
CA ALA A 169 -37.56 8.33 -3.83
C ALA A 169 -37.99 8.87 -2.45
N GLY A 170 -39.12 9.59 -2.37
CA GLY A 170 -39.58 10.22 -1.13
C GLY A 170 -39.95 9.24 -0.01
N LYS A 171 -40.21 7.96 -0.33
CA LYS A 171 -40.53 6.90 0.64
C LYS A 171 -40.00 5.53 0.22
N MET A 172 -38.71 5.29 0.43
CA MET A 172 -38.17 3.96 0.63
C MET A 172 -37.31 3.98 1.89
N GLN A 173 -37.60 3.15 2.90
CA GLN A 173 -36.70 3.01 4.03
C GLN A 173 -35.31 2.58 3.52
N PRO A 174 -34.20 3.16 4.02
CA PRO A 174 -32.92 2.48 3.90
C PRO A 174 -33.08 1.11 4.56
N ALA A 175 -32.60 0.05 3.89
CA ALA A 175 -32.62 -1.29 4.46
C ALA A 175 -31.86 -1.25 5.79
N GLN A 176 -32.60 -1.27 6.90
CA GLN A 176 -32.01 -1.15 8.22
C GLN A 176 -31.06 -2.32 8.41
N GLY A 177 -29.80 -2.02 8.75
CA GLY A 177 -28.90 -2.99 9.37
C GLY A 177 -29.53 -3.41 10.69
N GLY A 178 -30.43 -4.39 10.63
CA GLY A 178 -31.31 -4.72 11.73
C GLY A 178 -30.48 -5.19 12.92
N PHE A 179 -30.55 -4.44 14.02
CA PHE A 179 -30.02 -4.85 15.31
C PHE A 179 -30.84 -6.04 15.82
N GLY A 180 -30.57 -7.22 15.26
CA GLY A 180 -31.25 -8.48 15.53
C GLY A 180 -30.93 -8.98 16.93
N LYS A 181 -31.56 -8.36 17.93
CA LYS A 181 -31.39 -8.62 19.37
C LYS A 181 -29.93 -8.64 19.81
N LEU A 182 -29.44 -7.46 20.21
CA LEU A 182 -28.26 -7.35 21.08
C LEU A 182 -28.57 -8.03 22.43
N SER A 183 -28.39 -9.35 22.49
CA SER A 183 -27.95 -10.00 23.72
C SER A 183 -26.57 -9.46 24.06
N LEU A 184 -26.25 -9.36 25.35
CA LEU A 184 -24.85 -9.37 25.73
C LEU A 184 -24.25 -10.71 25.27
N VAL A 185 -23.16 -10.63 24.52
CA VAL A 185 -22.31 -11.74 24.07
C VAL A 185 -20.88 -11.24 24.22
N ASP A 186 -20.01 -12.06 24.80
CA ASP A 186 -18.78 -11.60 25.43
C ASP A 186 -17.74 -10.97 24.48
N GLU A 187 -16.92 -10.08 25.03
CA GLU A 187 -15.87 -9.31 24.35
C GLU A 187 -14.68 -10.17 23.89
N ALA A 188 -14.89 -11.06 22.92
CA ALA A 188 -13.82 -11.91 22.35
C ALA A 188 -13.98 -12.32 20.88
N VAL A 189 -15.19 -12.26 20.29
CA VAL A 189 -15.48 -12.93 19.01
C VAL A 189 -15.26 -12.00 17.81
N MET A 190 -14.35 -12.37 16.89
CA MET A 190 -14.08 -11.59 15.67
C MET A 190 -15.16 -11.81 14.60
N ASP A 191 -15.83 -10.74 14.14
CA ASP A 191 -16.82 -10.86 13.07
C ASP A 191 -16.20 -11.35 11.74
N GLU A 192 -16.69 -12.48 11.25
CA GLU A 192 -16.35 -13.06 9.94
C GLU A 192 -16.55 -12.06 8.80
N GLY A 193 -17.56 -11.19 8.89
CA GLY A 193 -17.83 -10.14 7.93
C GLY A 193 -16.78 -9.03 7.92
N THR A 194 -15.98 -8.89 8.98
CA THR A 194 -14.89 -7.92 9.08
C THR A 194 -13.62 -8.51 8.47
N VAL A 195 -13.24 -9.73 8.86
CA VAL A 195 -12.11 -10.46 8.27
C VAL A 195 -12.25 -10.57 6.74
N LEU A 196 -13.44 -10.92 6.24
CA LEU A 196 -13.70 -11.02 4.80
C LEU A 196 -13.73 -9.65 4.08
N ARG A 197 -14.04 -8.55 4.78
CA ARG A 197 -13.92 -7.18 4.22
C ARG A 197 -12.46 -6.74 4.12
N GLU A 198 -11.64 -7.05 5.12
CA GLU A 198 -10.19 -6.79 5.08
C GLU A 198 -9.50 -7.57 3.96
N ILE A 199 -9.86 -8.84 3.78
CA ILE A 199 -9.39 -9.67 2.66
C ILE A 199 -9.79 -9.03 1.32
N ALA A 200 -11.07 -8.66 1.12
CA ALA A 200 -11.52 -8.02 -0.11
C ALA A 200 -10.75 -6.70 -0.38
N SER A 201 -10.71 -5.79 0.61
CA SER A 201 -10.09 -4.47 0.47
C SER A 201 -8.58 -4.52 0.19
N ARG A 202 -7.87 -5.50 0.79
CA ARG A 202 -6.47 -5.79 0.51
C ARG A 202 -6.21 -6.13 -0.96
N GLN A 203 -7.16 -6.83 -1.61
CA GLN A 203 -7.04 -7.23 -3.02
C GLN A 203 -7.53 -6.11 -3.96
N GLU A 204 -8.53 -5.32 -3.56
CA GLU A 204 -8.90 -4.08 -4.27
C GLU A 204 -7.73 -3.09 -4.35
N GLY A 205 -7.02 -2.87 -3.24
CA GLY A 205 -5.85 -1.99 -3.20
C GLY A 205 -4.70 -2.45 -4.10
N ARG A 206 -4.61 -3.75 -4.41
CA ARG A 206 -3.62 -4.34 -5.32
C ARG A 206 -4.03 -4.24 -6.80
N ALA A 207 -5.31 -4.43 -7.11
CA ALA A 207 -5.81 -4.58 -8.48
C ALA A 207 -6.78 -3.47 -8.95
N ASN A 208 -6.78 -2.31 -8.27
CA ASN A 208 -7.71 -1.20 -8.47
C ASN A 208 -7.99 -0.85 -9.95
N LEU A 209 -6.96 -0.71 -10.78
CA LEU A 209 -7.12 -0.35 -12.20
C LEU A 209 -7.86 -1.42 -13.01
N ALA A 210 -7.48 -2.70 -12.85
CA ALA A 210 -8.12 -3.83 -13.54
C ALA A 210 -9.59 -3.96 -13.11
N LEU A 211 -9.88 -3.77 -11.82
CA LEU A 211 -11.25 -3.79 -11.29
C LEU A 211 -12.11 -2.63 -11.82
N HIS A 212 -11.54 -1.43 -12.02
CA HIS A 212 -12.27 -0.31 -12.63
C HIS A 212 -12.53 -0.49 -14.13
N LEU A 213 -11.58 -1.08 -14.88
CA LEU A 213 -11.80 -1.48 -16.28
C LEU A 213 -12.91 -2.53 -16.38
N LEU A 214 -12.81 -3.58 -15.56
CA LEU A 214 -13.78 -4.66 -15.49
C LEU A 214 -15.17 -4.13 -15.09
N GLY A 215 -15.26 -3.19 -14.14
CA GLY A 215 -16.50 -2.52 -13.76
C GLY A 215 -17.18 -1.72 -14.88
N GLN A 216 -16.40 -1.13 -15.79
CA GLN A 216 -16.94 -0.48 -17.00
C GLN A 216 -17.45 -1.51 -18.01
N ARG A 217 -16.71 -2.61 -18.26
CA ARG A 217 -17.17 -3.70 -19.15
C ARG A 217 -18.43 -4.39 -18.60
N PHE A 218 -18.51 -4.63 -17.29
CA PHE A 218 -19.70 -5.18 -16.63
C PHE A 218 -20.89 -4.21 -16.66
N GLY A 219 -20.67 -2.89 -16.58
CA GLY A 219 -21.73 -1.89 -16.77
C GLY A 219 -22.43 -2.01 -18.14
N VAL A 220 -21.65 -2.24 -19.21
CA VAL A 220 -22.19 -2.49 -20.57
C VAL A 220 -22.97 -3.81 -20.63
N LEU A 221 -22.48 -4.89 -20.02
CA LEU A 221 -23.23 -6.15 -19.93
C LEU A 221 -24.54 -6.00 -19.13
N ALA A 222 -24.52 -5.18 -18.08
CA ALA A 222 -25.71 -4.83 -17.30
C ALA A 222 -26.69 -3.90 -18.03
N ALA A 223 -26.22 -3.14 -19.04
CA ALA A 223 -26.89 -1.99 -19.64
C ALA A 223 -27.20 -0.88 -18.61
N ALA A 224 -26.17 -0.49 -17.85
CA ALA A 224 -26.23 0.45 -16.74
C ALA A 224 -24.90 1.23 -16.58
N PRO A 225 -24.76 2.15 -15.60
CA PRO A 225 -23.48 2.74 -15.24
C PRO A 225 -22.41 1.68 -14.89
N ALA A 226 -21.14 2.09 -14.90
CA ALA A 226 -20.04 1.24 -14.45
C ALA A 226 -20.23 0.83 -12.98
N PHE A 227 -19.85 -0.41 -12.64
CA PHE A 227 -19.94 -0.90 -11.27
C PHE A 227 -18.81 -0.34 -10.40
N ASP A 228 -19.17 0.11 -9.19
CA ASP A 228 -18.23 0.28 -8.10
C ASP A 228 -17.61 -1.06 -7.69
N THR A 229 -16.36 -1.04 -7.23
CA THR A 229 -15.58 -2.24 -6.92
C THR A 229 -16.28 -3.19 -5.93
N GLU A 230 -16.89 -2.65 -4.87
CA GLU A 230 -17.66 -3.40 -3.86
C GLU A 230 -18.89 -4.16 -4.40
N ARG A 231 -19.35 -3.75 -5.59
CA ARG A 231 -20.58 -4.22 -6.24
C ARG A 231 -20.29 -5.04 -7.50
N LEU A 232 -19.03 -5.13 -7.92
CA LEU A 232 -18.59 -5.82 -9.13
C LEU A 232 -18.89 -7.33 -9.04
N PRO A 233 -19.72 -7.89 -9.94
CA PRO A 233 -19.90 -9.34 -10.06
C PRO A 233 -18.57 -9.99 -10.46
N LEU A 234 -18.24 -11.14 -9.85
CA LEU A 234 -16.91 -11.77 -9.89
C LEU A 234 -15.77 -10.92 -9.27
N GLY A 235 -16.08 -9.79 -8.61
CA GLY A 235 -15.15 -8.96 -7.85
C GLY A 235 -14.74 -9.56 -6.48
N PRO A 236 -13.74 -8.99 -5.77
CA PRO A 236 -13.23 -9.53 -4.50
C PRO A 236 -14.33 -9.76 -3.45
N GLN A 237 -15.26 -8.82 -3.31
CA GLN A 237 -16.41 -8.93 -2.40
C GLN A 237 -17.40 -10.01 -2.83
N ALA A 238 -17.58 -10.26 -4.14
CA ALA A 238 -18.44 -11.35 -4.61
C ALA A 238 -17.85 -12.71 -4.21
N LEU A 239 -16.53 -12.91 -4.42
CA LEU A 239 -15.81 -14.10 -3.98
C LEU A 239 -15.87 -14.28 -2.45
N CYS A 240 -15.65 -13.20 -1.68
CA CYS A 240 -15.71 -13.27 -0.22
C CYS A 240 -17.12 -13.55 0.33
N ARG A 241 -18.19 -13.03 -0.32
CA ARG A 241 -19.59 -13.35 0.00
C ARG A 241 -19.91 -14.81 -0.31
N ALA A 242 -19.51 -15.31 -1.49
CA ALA A 242 -19.69 -16.71 -1.89
C ALA A 242 -18.96 -17.67 -0.94
N MET A 243 -17.73 -17.34 -0.52
CA MET A 243 -16.98 -18.12 0.46
C MET A 243 -17.68 -18.16 1.83
N ARG A 244 -18.22 -17.03 2.32
CA ARG A 244 -19.00 -17.00 3.57
C ARG A 244 -20.22 -17.92 3.50
N ALA A 245 -21.01 -17.84 2.42
CA ALA A 245 -22.20 -18.65 2.23
C ALA A 245 -21.87 -20.16 2.13
N ALA A 246 -20.82 -20.52 1.40
CA ALA A 246 -20.37 -21.91 1.29
C ALA A 246 -19.83 -22.46 2.63
N ALA A 247 -19.04 -21.68 3.37
CA ALA A 247 -18.47 -22.06 4.66
C ALA A 247 -19.53 -22.17 5.78
N GLN A 248 -20.53 -21.28 5.81
CA GLN A 248 -21.65 -21.36 6.76
C GLN A 248 -22.44 -22.66 6.61
N ALA A 249 -22.56 -23.18 5.39
CA ALA A 249 -23.27 -24.43 5.12
C ALA A 249 -22.44 -25.71 5.44
N LEU A 250 -21.20 -25.60 5.93
CA LEU A 250 -20.39 -26.74 6.37
C LEU A 250 -20.63 -27.16 7.83
N ASP A 251 -21.31 -26.33 8.63
CA ASP A 251 -21.58 -26.57 10.07
C ASP A 251 -20.32 -26.81 10.94
N ILE A 252 -19.20 -26.17 10.55
CA ILE A 252 -17.94 -26.16 11.31
C ILE A 252 -17.88 -24.97 12.28
N GLU A 253 -17.12 -25.11 13.37
CA GLU A 253 -16.97 -24.11 14.43
C GLU A 253 -16.45 -22.75 13.93
N HIS A 254 -16.84 -21.65 14.60
CA HIS A 254 -16.54 -20.28 14.17
C HIS A 254 -15.02 -20.01 14.01
N ASP A 255 -14.20 -20.38 14.99
CA ASP A 255 -12.74 -20.21 14.92
C ASP A 255 -12.13 -21.00 13.76
N SER A 256 -12.72 -22.17 13.44
CA SER A 256 -12.35 -22.97 12.28
C SER A 256 -12.80 -22.33 10.95
N ARG A 257 -13.91 -21.59 10.91
CA ARG A 257 -14.28 -20.74 9.76
C ARG A 257 -13.29 -19.58 9.59
N LEU A 258 -12.85 -18.94 10.67
CA LEU A 258 -11.81 -17.89 10.62
C LEU A 258 -10.48 -18.42 10.09
N LEU A 259 -10.06 -19.63 10.50
CA LEU A 259 -8.89 -20.32 9.94
C LEU A 259 -9.06 -20.61 8.44
N LEU A 260 -10.23 -21.13 8.02
CA LEU A 260 -10.55 -21.37 6.61
C LEU A 260 -10.46 -20.08 5.76
N TYR A 261 -11.00 -18.95 6.24
CA TYR A 261 -10.92 -17.66 5.54
C TYR A 261 -9.47 -17.15 5.43
N ARG A 262 -8.59 -17.46 6.40
CA ARG A 262 -7.16 -17.11 6.35
C ARG A 262 -6.40 -17.94 5.29
N ILE A 263 -6.73 -19.22 5.15
CA ILE A 263 -6.16 -20.10 4.11
C ILE A 263 -6.71 -19.72 2.72
N PHE A 264 -7.97 -19.29 2.64
CA PHE A 264 -8.59 -18.75 1.42
C PHE A 264 -7.87 -17.51 0.86
N ASP A 265 -7.47 -16.54 1.69
CA ASP A 265 -6.67 -15.39 1.22
C ASP A 265 -5.31 -15.82 0.67
N ARG A 266 -4.66 -16.80 1.33
CA ARG A 266 -3.36 -17.37 0.94
C ARG A 266 -3.42 -18.12 -0.39
N HIS A 267 -4.44 -18.96 -0.62
CA HIS A 267 -4.50 -19.86 -1.78
C HIS A 267 -5.28 -19.30 -2.97
N VAL A 268 -6.46 -18.73 -2.74
CA VAL A 268 -7.34 -18.27 -3.82
C VAL A 268 -7.09 -16.80 -4.13
N MET A 269 -7.14 -15.94 -3.11
CA MET A 269 -7.09 -14.49 -3.35
C MET A 269 -5.69 -13.99 -3.74
N ALA A 270 -4.62 -14.69 -3.34
CA ALA A 270 -3.25 -14.35 -3.72
C ALA A 270 -2.99 -14.37 -5.25
N ASN A 271 -3.64 -15.29 -5.98
CA ASN A 271 -3.50 -15.43 -7.44
C ASN A 271 -4.62 -14.74 -8.25
N TYR A 272 -5.64 -14.20 -7.57
CA TYR A 272 -6.86 -13.64 -8.17
C TYR A 272 -6.60 -12.52 -9.20
N TRP A 273 -5.48 -11.77 -9.09
CA TRP A 273 -5.11 -10.76 -10.08
C TRP A 273 -4.95 -11.33 -11.50
N ARG A 274 -4.46 -12.56 -11.65
CA ARG A 274 -4.34 -13.23 -12.97
C ARG A 274 -5.71 -13.53 -13.58
N VAL A 275 -6.69 -13.79 -12.73
CA VAL A 275 -8.07 -14.05 -13.14
C VAL A 275 -8.72 -12.76 -13.66
N LEU A 276 -8.40 -11.60 -13.05
CA LEU A 276 -8.81 -10.29 -13.55
C LEU A 276 -8.22 -9.98 -14.94
N ASP A 277 -6.91 -10.19 -15.12
CA ASP A 277 -6.25 -9.93 -16.41
C ASP A 277 -6.84 -10.81 -17.53
N ARG A 278 -7.08 -12.10 -17.24
CA ARG A 278 -7.70 -13.04 -18.19
C ARG A 278 -9.18 -12.75 -18.43
N LEU A 279 -9.92 -12.26 -17.44
CA LEU A 279 -11.30 -11.79 -17.62
C LEU A 279 -11.35 -10.57 -18.54
N ASP A 280 -10.48 -9.58 -18.33
CA ASP A 280 -10.45 -8.37 -19.15
C ASP A 280 -10.08 -8.70 -20.61
N GLU A 281 -9.06 -9.55 -20.82
CA GLU A 281 -8.68 -10.03 -22.15
C GLU A 281 -9.82 -10.83 -22.84
N MET A 282 -10.53 -11.68 -22.10
CA MET A 282 -11.68 -12.43 -22.62
C MET A 282 -12.84 -11.50 -23.03
N LEU A 283 -13.14 -10.47 -22.23
CA LEU A 283 -14.17 -9.48 -22.56
C LEU A 283 -13.75 -8.57 -23.73
N ASP A 284 -12.46 -8.28 -23.88
CA ASP A 284 -11.92 -7.55 -25.04
C ASP A 284 -12.07 -8.36 -26.33
N ARG A 285 -11.74 -9.66 -26.31
CA ARG A 285 -11.95 -10.62 -27.42
C ARG A 285 -13.42 -10.78 -27.80
N GLU A 286 -14.34 -10.76 -26.83
CA GLU A 286 -15.79 -10.74 -27.08
C GLU A 286 -16.31 -9.37 -27.57
N GLY A 287 -15.43 -8.37 -27.75
CA GLY A 287 -15.79 -7.05 -28.28
C GLY A 287 -16.63 -6.21 -27.33
N ILE A 288 -16.35 -6.29 -26.02
CA ILE A 288 -17.05 -5.56 -24.96
C ILE A 288 -16.14 -4.43 -24.49
N LEU A 289 -16.31 -3.24 -25.08
CA LEU A 289 -15.39 -2.09 -24.95
C LEU A 289 -13.95 -2.44 -25.36
N SER A 290 -13.76 -3.07 -26.53
CA SER A 290 -12.44 -3.42 -27.07
C SER A 290 -11.51 -2.20 -27.13
N GLY A 291 -10.32 -2.29 -26.49
CA GLY A 291 -9.33 -1.19 -26.46
C GLY A 291 -9.60 -0.10 -25.42
N LEU A 292 -10.33 -0.39 -24.34
CA LEU A 292 -10.65 0.53 -23.24
C LEU A 292 -9.39 1.01 -22.49
N THR A 293 -8.75 2.07 -22.99
CA THR A 293 -7.66 2.74 -22.28
C THR A 293 -8.22 3.65 -21.18
N TYR A 294 -7.98 3.33 -19.91
CA TYR A 294 -8.39 4.19 -18.79
C TYR A 294 -7.60 5.51 -18.79
N VAL A 295 -8.23 6.58 -19.28
CA VAL A 295 -7.78 7.95 -19.07
C VAL A 295 -8.47 8.47 -17.81
N PRO A 296 -7.73 8.78 -16.72
CA PRO A 296 -8.35 9.31 -15.51
C PRO A 296 -9.01 10.66 -15.82
N MET A 297 -10.34 10.74 -15.70
CA MET A 297 -11.06 11.99 -15.94
C MET A 297 -10.72 13.00 -14.84
N ARG A 298 -9.73 13.86 -15.12
CA ARG A 298 -9.54 15.12 -14.39
C ARG A 298 -10.80 15.96 -14.58
N ILE A 299 -11.67 15.99 -13.57
CA ILE A 299 -12.77 16.95 -13.48
C ILE A 299 -12.13 18.34 -13.41
N ARG A 300 -12.00 19.00 -14.56
CA ARG A 300 -11.72 20.44 -14.61
C ARG A 300 -12.97 21.14 -14.06
N PRO A 301 -12.85 22.04 -13.08
CA PRO A 301 -14.00 22.85 -12.69
C PRO A 301 -14.45 23.66 -13.91
N SER A 302 -15.68 23.43 -14.35
CA SER A 302 -16.28 24.15 -15.46
C SER A 302 -16.57 25.58 -15.03
N VAL A 303 -15.81 26.54 -15.57
CA VAL A 303 -16.13 27.96 -15.45
C VAL A 303 -17.46 28.19 -16.17
N GLN A 304 -18.53 28.40 -15.41
CA GLN A 304 -19.83 28.72 -15.96
C GLN A 304 -19.77 30.11 -16.63
N PRO A 305 -20.22 30.25 -17.89
CA PRO A 305 -20.36 31.57 -18.50
C PRO A 305 -21.46 32.33 -17.75
N ARG A 306 -21.16 33.56 -17.30
CA ARG A 306 -22.19 34.49 -16.83
C ARG A 306 -23.05 34.91 -18.02
N ALA A 307 -24.36 34.82 -17.88
CA ALA A 307 -25.31 35.42 -18.80
C ALA A 307 -25.56 36.89 -18.38
N ASP A 308 -25.31 37.77 -19.34
CA ASP A 308 -25.98 39.04 -19.63
C ASP A 308 -26.32 40.03 -18.51
N ASP A 309 -25.72 41.22 -18.62
CA ASP A 309 -26.35 42.50 -18.25
C ASP A 309 -26.24 43.43 -19.48
N ALA A 310 -27.27 44.20 -19.81
CA ALA A 310 -27.49 44.66 -21.19
C ALA A 310 -27.77 46.17 -21.36
N GLY A 311 -26.90 46.85 -22.14
CA GLY A 311 -27.16 48.19 -22.69
C GLY A 311 -25.91 48.91 -23.22
N GLY A 312 -26.03 49.69 -24.33
CA GLY A 312 -25.00 50.68 -24.72
C GLY A 312 -24.32 50.57 -26.10
N GLU A 313 -25.10 50.60 -27.17
CA GLU A 313 -24.81 51.24 -28.48
C GLU A 313 -23.41 51.23 -29.18
N GLN A 314 -23.38 50.56 -30.34
CA GLN A 314 -22.97 51.07 -31.68
C GLN A 314 -21.57 51.70 -31.94
N ARG A 315 -20.70 51.00 -32.71
CA ARG A 315 -20.44 51.26 -34.17
C ARG A 315 -19.27 50.46 -34.79
N ARG A 316 -19.39 50.17 -36.11
CA ARG A 316 -18.35 49.85 -37.14
C ARG A 316 -17.23 48.86 -36.74
N GLY A 317 -17.17 47.62 -37.21
CA GLY A 317 -17.25 47.20 -38.61
C GLY A 317 -15.85 46.92 -39.20
N GLY A 318 -15.50 45.65 -39.38
CA GLY A 318 -14.27 45.18 -40.05
C GLY A 318 -14.24 43.65 -40.16
N GLN A 319 -13.98 43.10 -41.34
CA GLN A 319 -13.97 41.64 -41.60
C GLN A 319 -12.54 41.06 -41.54
N PRO A 320 -12.37 39.80 -41.11
CA PRO A 320 -11.09 39.09 -41.22
C PRO A 320 -10.94 38.43 -42.60
N SER A 321 -9.84 38.70 -43.30
CA SER A 321 -9.47 37.99 -44.53
C SER A 321 -8.63 36.75 -44.22
N ARG A 322 -8.90 35.66 -44.95
CA ARG A 322 -7.95 34.55 -45.14
C ARG A 322 -6.87 34.99 -46.13
N GLU A 323 -5.67 34.44 -46.01
CA GLU A 323 -4.95 33.98 -47.20
C GLU A 323 -3.93 32.89 -46.88
N THR A 324 -3.42 32.24 -47.93
CA THR A 324 -2.58 31.03 -47.88
C THR A 324 -1.28 31.25 -48.65
N GLY A 325 -0.15 30.78 -48.14
CA GLY A 325 1.14 30.84 -48.85
C GLY A 325 2.22 29.98 -48.20
N ASP A 326 2.90 29.19 -49.03
CA ASP A 326 3.96 28.22 -48.71
C ASP A 326 4.91 28.18 -49.95
N PRO A 327 6.07 27.50 -49.95
CA PRO A 327 7.24 27.63 -49.07
C PRO A 327 8.48 28.19 -49.84
N ASN A 328 9.68 27.91 -49.31
CA ASN A 328 10.99 27.80 -49.97
C ASN A 328 12.00 28.95 -49.75
N GLY A 329 13.28 28.58 -49.53
CA GLY A 329 14.40 29.48 -49.25
C GLY A 329 15.52 28.78 -48.47
N ALA A 330 16.58 28.33 -49.14
CA ALA A 330 17.67 27.56 -48.54
C ALA A 330 18.81 28.45 -48.00
N GLY A 331 19.50 27.97 -46.95
CA GLY A 331 20.72 28.57 -46.41
C GLY A 331 21.59 27.52 -45.73
N GLN A 332 22.75 27.22 -46.33
CA GLN A 332 23.70 26.22 -45.82
C GLN A 332 24.82 26.88 -45.01
N SER A 333 25.23 26.23 -43.92
CA SER A 333 26.64 26.13 -43.54
C SER A 333 26.83 24.99 -42.54
N ALA A 334 27.99 24.34 -42.59
CA ALA A 334 28.39 23.28 -41.66
C ALA A 334 29.58 23.76 -40.81
N GLY A 335 29.69 23.22 -39.60
CA GLY A 335 30.81 23.46 -38.70
C GLY A 335 30.81 22.41 -37.59
N GLU A 336 31.91 21.68 -37.48
CA GLU A 336 32.14 20.69 -36.42
C GLU A 336 32.43 21.38 -35.07
N PRO A 337 32.27 20.65 -33.97
CA PRO A 337 33.28 20.75 -32.92
C PRO A 337 33.75 19.38 -32.41
N SER A 338 35.06 19.17 -32.45
CA SER A 338 35.77 18.19 -31.62
C SER A 338 36.61 18.93 -30.58
N GLY A 339 36.81 18.33 -29.39
CA GLY A 339 37.89 18.74 -28.48
C GLY A 339 37.48 19.38 -27.14
N HIS A 340 37.24 18.52 -26.15
CA HIS A 340 37.83 18.58 -24.79
C HIS A 340 38.03 19.96 -24.09
N GLY A 341 37.23 20.18 -23.04
CA GLY A 341 37.76 20.23 -21.67
C GLY A 341 38.09 21.59 -21.02
N GLY A 342 37.78 21.69 -19.72
CA GLY A 342 38.55 22.54 -18.79
C GLY A 342 37.81 23.72 -18.12
N HIS A 343 37.15 23.44 -16.99
CA HIS A 343 37.06 24.28 -15.78
C HIS A 343 36.70 25.79 -15.88
N GLY A 344 35.63 26.19 -15.17
CA GLY A 344 35.34 27.60 -14.86
C GLY A 344 34.04 27.76 -14.08
N GLY A 345 34.13 28.04 -12.78
CA GLY A 345 32.94 28.29 -11.93
C GLY A 345 32.42 29.72 -12.05
N GLY A 346 31.12 29.91 -11.82
CA GLY A 346 30.49 31.24 -11.81
C GLY A 346 29.10 31.21 -11.18
N ALA A 347 28.95 31.87 -10.03
CA ALA A 347 27.66 32.04 -9.37
C ALA A 347 26.83 33.15 -10.05
N GLY A 348 25.51 32.95 -10.17
CA GLY A 348 24.59 33.92 -10.74
C GLY A 348 23.19 33.78 -10.12
N GLY A 349 22.91 34.58 -9.10
CA GLY A 349 21.61 34.57 -8.43
C GLY A 349 20.55 35.39 -9.19
N GLY A 350 19.31 34.90 -9.21
CA GLY A 350 18.15 35.62 -9.74
C GLY A 350 16.93 35.39 -8.85
N GLY A 351 16.75 36.25 -7.85
CA GLY A 351 15.65 36.12 -6.88
C GLY A 351 14.39 36.85 -7.32
N THR A 352 13.23 36.23 -7.09
CA THR A 352 11.92 36.89 -7.08
C THR A 352 11.24 36.60 -5.74
N THR A 353 10.98 37.65 -4.97
CA THR A 353 10.37 37.59 -3.64
C THR A 353 8.85 37.44 -3.70
N ASP A 354 8.28 36.64 -2.79
CA ASP A 354 7.21 37.17 -1.94
C ASP A 354 7.20 36.47 -0.55
N ALA A 355 6.43 37.03 0.39
CA ALA A 355 6.56 36.85 1.83
C ALA A 355 6.06 35.51 2.42
N GLY A 356 6.45 35.25 3.67
CA GLY A 356 5.59 34.46 4.59
C GLY A 356 6.18 33.23 5.28
N ALA A 357 7.49 33.16 5.57
CA ALA A 357 8.06 32.07 6.38
C ALA A 357 8.97 32.60 7.51
N PRO A 358 8.85 32.10 8.77
CA PRO A 358 9.75 32.49 9.85
C PRO A 358 11.16 31.90 9.64
N SER A 359 12.16 32.76 9.57
CA SER A 359 13.56 32.39 9.33
C SER A 359 14.24 31.91 10.61
N GLY A 360 14.50 30.61 10.72
CA GLY A 360 15.14 30.00 11.89
C GLY A 360 15.68 28.58 11.65
N ARG A 361 16.09 28.25 10.42
CA ARG A 361 16.72 26.96 10.11
C ARG A 361 18.23 27.01 10.35
N ALA A 362 18.76 25.96 10.97
CA ALA A 362 20.20 25.77 11.12
C ALA A 362 20.85 25.55 9.74
N VAL A 363 21.89 26.33 9.44
CA VAL A 363 22.69 26.17 8.23
C VAL A 363 23.81 25.18 8.51
N PHE A 364 23.49 23.89 8.39
CA PHE A 364 24.51 22.83 8.40
C PHE A 364 25.46 23.01 7.21
N GLN A 365 26.76 22.95 7.46
CA GLN A 365 27.77 22.94 6.39
C GLN A 365 27.77 21.57 5.70
N SER A 366 28.16 21.50 4.43
CA SER A 366 28.17 20.24 3.67
C SER A 366 29.15 19.20 4.23
N THR A 367 30.15 19.63 4.98
CA THR A 367 31.22 18.81 5.57
C THR A 367 30.93 18.28 6.98
N ASP A 368 29.82 18.67 7.61
CA ASP A 368 29.47 18.25 8.97
C ASP A 368 28.99 16.78 9.00
N PRO A 369 29.69 15.85 9.70
CA PRO A 369 29.29 14.45 9.78
C PRO A 369 27.99 14.23 10.58
N GLN A 370 27.67 15.14 11.52
CA GLN A 370 26.44 15.09 12.32
C GLN A 370 25.24 15.74 11.59
N ARG A 371 25.41 16.24 10.35
CA ARG A 371 24.29 16.81 9.58
C ARG A 371 23.17 15.77 9.41
N PRO A 372 21.89 16.17 9.54
CA PRO A 372 20.76 15.28 9.29
C PRO A 372 20.77 14.80 7.84
N HIS A 373 20.66 13.49 7.63
CA HIS A 373 20.64 12.90 6.31
C HIS A 373 19.32 13.21 5.59
N THR A 374 19.40 13.86 4.43
CA THR A 374 18.25 14.24 3.60
C THR A 374 18.24 13.60 2.20
N GLY A 375 19.31 12.87 1.84
CA GLY A 375 19.41 12.23 0.52
C GLY A 375 18.50 11.00 0.37
N TRP A 376 18.20 10.61 -0.86
CA TRP A 376 17.58 9.32 -1.16
C TRP A 376 18.64 8.22 -1.36
N MET A 377 18.24 6.95 -1.26
CA MET A 377 19.15 5.83 -1.53
C MET A 377 19.65 5.92 -2.98
N GLY A 378 20.98 5.77 -3.16
CA GLY A 378 21.64 5.91 -4.45
C GLY A 378 22.11 7.31 -4.83
N GLU A 379 21.86 8.36 -4.03
CA GLU A 379 22.43 9.68 -4.34
C GLU A 379 23.95 9.72 -4.09
N PRO A 380 24.71 10.46 -4.93
CA PRO A 380 26.14 10.62 -4.76
C PRO A 380 26.44 11.54 -3.57
N VAL A 381 27.03 10.99 -2.53
CA VAL A 381 27.57 11.78 -1.41
C VAL A 381 28.82 12.53 -1.88
N GLU A 382 28.92 13.81 -1.52
CA GLU A 382 30.09 14.67 -1.77
C GLU A 382 31.36 14.07 -1.15
N GLU A 383 32.52 14.29 -1.77
CA GLU A 383 33.80 13.77 -1.26
C GLU A 383 34.29 14.55 -0.03
N LEU A 384 34.89 13.79 0.90
CA LEU A 384 35.95 14.28 1.76
C LEU A 384 37.25 13.70 1.21
N ASP A 385 38.27 14.52 1.03
CA ASP A 385 39.60 14.08 0.62
C ASP A 385 40.29 13.38 1.81
N GLU A 386 40.05 12.07 1.96
CA GLU A 386 40.73 11.23 2.96
C GLU A 386 42.14 10.85 2.47
N ASP A 387 43.17 11.07 3.30
CA ASP A 387 44.57 10.70 3.01
C ASP A 387 44.72 9.17 2.81
N GLU A 388 44.60 8.69 1.57
CA GLU A 388 44.53 7.26 1.26
C GLU A 388 45.74 6.46 1.77
N GLU A 389 46.94 7.03 1.64
CA GLU A 389 48.18 6.43 2.14
C GLU A 389 48.23 6.43 3.67
N GLY A 390 47.69 7.46 4.33
CA GLY A 390 47.60 7.53 5.79
C GLY A 390 46.60 6.51 6.36
N ALA A 391 45.39 6.45 5.78
CA ALA A 391 44.35 5.52 6.18
C ALA A 391 44.77 4.05 5.98
N THR A 392 45.40 3.71 4.84
CA THR A 392 45.92 2.35 4.61
C THR A 392 47.06 1.97 5.56
N GLN A 393 47.96 2.90 5.92
CA GLN A 393 49.01 2.64 6.90
C GLN A 393 48.46 2.43 8.32
N GLN A 394 47.50 3.25 8.76
CA GLN A 394 46.82 3.08 10.05
C GLN A 394 46.13 1.72 10.14
N LEU A 395 45.43 1.30 9.08
CA LEU A 395 44.74 0.03 9.01
C LEU A 395 45.70 -1.16 9.12
N GLN A 396 46.84 -1.12 8.42
CA GLN A 396 47.90 -2.13 8.52
C GLN A 396 48.52 -2.21 9.93
N HIS A 397 48.69 -1.08 10.61
CA HIS A 397 49.18 -1.03 11.99
C HIS A 397 48.18 -1.67 12.98
N LEU A 398 46.89 -1.39 12.85
CA LEU A 398 45.85 -2.02 13.67
C LEU A 398 45.83 -3.56 13.48
N LEU A 399 45.95 -4.04 12.24
CA LEU A 399 45.99 -5.48 11.97
C LEU A 399 47.27 -6.16 12.45
N SER A 400 48.43 -5.50 12.35
CA SER A 400 49.69 -6.06 12.85
C SER A 400 49.69 -6.20 14.37
N SER A 401 49.18 -5.20 15.10
CA SER A 401 49.03 -5.26 16.57
C SER A 401 48.03 -6.35 17.00
N ARG A 402 46.89 -6.48 16.31
CA ARG A 402 45.94 -7.60 16.51
C ARG A 402 46.60 -8.96 16.31
N ARG A 403 47.40 -9.11 15.24
CA ARG A 403 48.12 -10.36 14.93
C ARG A 403 49.16 -10.69 16.00
N GLU A 404 49.86 -9.70 16.53
CA GLU A 404 50.83 -9.89 17.62
C GLU A 404 50.14 -10.34 18.91
N LEU A 405 49.00 -9.75 19.26
CA LEU A 405 48.19 -10.14 20.42
C LEU A 405 47.62 -11.57 20.27
N LEU A 406 47.07 -11.92 19.10
CA LEU A 406 46.60 -13.28 18.80
C LEU A 406 47.75 -14.30 18.79
N GLY A 407 48.96 -13.90 18.41
CA GLY A 407 50.18 -14.70 18.52
C GLY A 407 50.57 -14.96 19.97
N LYS A 408 50.58 -13.92 20.82
CA LYS A 408 50.83 -14.02 22.28
C LYS A 408 49.81 -14.94 22.98
N LEU A 409 48.56 -14.94 22.53
CA LEU A 409 47.49 -15.82 23.02
C LEU A 409 47.54 -17.27 22.49
N ARG A 410 48.47 -17.60 21.56
CA ARG A 410 48.69 -18.97 21.05
C ARG A 410 50.12 -19.47 21.27
N PRO A 411 50.60 -19.58 22.53
CA PRO A 411 51.90 -20.18 22.80
C PRO A 411 51.93 -21.65 22.38
N GLY A 412 52.89 -22.03 21.54
CA GLY A 412 53.26 -23.44 21.31
C GLY A 412 53.15 -23.99 19.88
N LYS A 413 52.57 -23.27 18.91
CA LYS A 413 52.46 -23.77 17.51
C LYS A 413 53.30 -22.96 16.52
N LYS A 414 54.61 -23.17 16.52
CA LYS A 414 55.45 -22.85 15.36
C LYS A 414 54.96 -23.70 14.17
N ALA A 415 54.45 -23.07 13.13
CA ALA A 415 54.27 -23.74 11.85
C ALA A 415 55.66 -24.18 11.32
N GLY A 416 55.70 -25.31 10.61
CA GLY A 416 56.85 -25.60 9.76
C GLY A 416 56.95 -24.57 8.61
N PRO A 417 58.07 -24.49 7.88
CA PRO A 417 58.23 -23.55 6.77
C PRO A 417 57.20 -23.84 5.67
N GLY A 418 56.08 -23.13 5.72
CA GLY A 418 54.99 -23.27 4.77
C GLY A 418 55.33 -22.58 3.45
N ALA A 419 54.95 -23.20 2.33
CA ALA A 419 55.09 -22.57 1.03
C ALA A 419 54.02 -21.49 0.89
N GLN A 420 54.43 -20.22 0.81
CA GLN A 420 53.51 -19.12 0.57
C GLN A 420 52.82 -19.31 -0.79
N ILE A 421 51.51 -19.10 -0.82
CA ILE A 421 50.72 -19.05 -2.04
C ILE A 421 50.89 -17.65 -2.65
N SER A 422 51.11 -17.53 -3.96
CA SER A 422 51.15 -16.20 -4.60
C SER A 422 49.74 -15.63 -4.73
N THR A 423 49.57 -14.31 -4.64
CA THR A 423 48.25 -13.67 -4.79
C THR A 423 47.58 -14.03 -6.13
N GLY A 424 48.36 -14.29 -7.20
CA GLY A 424 47.84 -14.81 -8.47
C GLY A 424 47.28 -16.24 -8.39
N ASP A 425 47.96 -17.16 -7.69
CA ASP A 425 47.42 -18.50 -7.41
C ASP A 425 46.12 -18.41 -6.60
N VAL A 426 46.07 -17.54 -5.58
CA VAL A 426 44.88 -17.29 -4.73
C VAL A 426 43.74 -16.79 -5.61
N PHE A 427 43.99 -15.78 -6.43
CA PHE A 427 43.01 -15.15 -7.30
C PHE A 427 42.43 -16.12 -8.33
N SER A 428 43.26 -16.97 -8.93
CA SER A 428 42.83 -18.02 -9.87
C SER A 428 42.02 -19.12 -9.17
N ALA A 429 42.41 -19.53 -7.96
CA ALA A 429 41.64 -20.48 -7.16
C ALA A 429 40.25 -19.92 -6.78
N LEU A 430 40.18 -18.65 -6.38
CA LEU A 430 38.90 -17.96 -6.11
C LEU A 430 38.04 -17.82 -7.37
N GLY A 431 38.63 -17.58 -8.54
CA GLY A 431 37.90 -17.56 -9.82
C GLY A 431 37.22 -18.91 -10.13
N HIS A 432 37.88 -20.03 -9.85
CA HIS A 432 37.26 -21.35 -9.97
C HIS A 432 36.14 -21.59 -8.94
N MET A 433 36.24 -21.03 -7.73
CA MET A 433 35.19 -21.12 -6.70
C MET A 433 33.99 -20.22 -7.01
N GLN A 434 34.21 -19.05 -7.61
CA GLN A 434 33.16 -18.10 -8.04
C GLN A 434 32.16 -18.72 -9.04
N MET A 435 32.61 -19.66 -9.86
CA MET A 435 31.79 -20.38 -10.83
C MET A 435 31.08 -21.63 -10.26
N GLN A 436 31.22 -21.94 -8.96
CA GLN A 436 30.53 -23.06 -8.33
C GLN A 436 29.21 -22.63 -7.68
N PRO A 437 28.09 -23.37 -7.88
CA PRO A 437 26.81 -23.02 -7.29
C PRO A 437 26.79 -23.27 -5.77
N LEU A 438 26.45 -22.21 -5.02
CA LEU A 438 26.29 -22.21 -3.55
C LEU A 438 25.24 -23.21 -3.03
N SER A 439 24.38 -23.75 -3.90
CA SER A 439 23.34 -24.73 -3.56
C SER A 439 23.85 -26.15 -3.29
N THR A 440 25.17 -26.36 -3.21
CA THR A 440 25.77 -27.66 -2.90
C THR A 440 25.91 -27.86 -1.39
N PRO A 441 25.53 -29.03 -0.83
CA PRO A 441 25.71 -29.29 0.60
C PRO A 441 27.20 -29.39 0.92
N GLY A 442 27.71 -28.37 1.64
CA GLY A 442 29.15 -28.18 1.90
C GLY A 442 29.77 -26.95 1.21
N ALA A 443 28.99 -26.15 0.48
CA ALA A 443 29.46 -24.84 -0.01
C ALA A 443 29.88 -23.92 1.15
N PRO A 444 30.95 -23.12 1.00
CA PRO A 444 31.42 -22.20 2.04
C PRO A 444 30.38 -21.10 2.31
N GLN A 445 29.94 -20.97 3.56
CA GLN A 445 28.96 -19.96 4.00
C GLN A 445 29.62 -18.64 4.39
N THR A 446 30.90 -18.69 4.78
CA THR A 446 31.69 -17.54 5.26
C THR A 446 33.03 -17.44 4.55
N LEU A 447 33.63 -16.25 4.57
CA LEU A 447 35.01 -16.02 4.11
C LEU A 447 36.06 -16.86 4.86
N ALA A 448 35.78 -17.29 6.10
CA ALA A 448 36.62 -18.24 6.83
C ALA A 448 36.58 -19.65 6.22
N ASP A 449 35.42 -20.08 5.71
CA ASP A 449 35.26 -21.36 5.01
C ASP A 449 35.89 -21.32 3.61
N VAL A 450 35.78 -20.18 2.91
CA VAL A 450 36.49 -19.93 1.64
C VAL A 450 38.01 -20.04 1.86
N LYS A 451 38.54 -19.38 2.90
CA LYS A 451 39.96 -19.44 3.31
C LYS A 451 40.41 -20.87 3.64
N GLN A 452 39.61 -21.62 4.40
CA GLN A 452 39.92 -23.01 4.74
C GLN A 452 39.88 -23.93 3.52
N THR A 453 38.87 -23.80 2.66
CA THR A 453 38.73 -24.57 1.42
C THR A 453 39.89 -24.30 0.45
N LEU A 454 40.27 -23.03 0.26
CA LEU A 454 41.40 -22.64 -0.57
C LEU A 454 42.73 -23.20 -0.04
N LEU A 455 42.97 -23.13 1.28
CA LEU A 455 44.15 -23.71 1.91
C LEU A 455 44.15 -25.25 1.86
N ALA A 456 43.00 -25.91 1.92
CA ALA A 456 42.87 -27.36 1.76
C ALA A 456 43.18 -27.79 0.30
N GLN A 457 42.61 -27.12 -0.70
CA GLN A 457 42.91 -27.35 -2.11
C GLN A 457 44.39 -27.08 -2.43
N ALA A 458 44.97 -26.01 -1.88
CA ALA A 458 46.39 -25.70 -2.06
C ALA A 458 47.31 -26.79 -1.47
N ARG A 459 46.99 -27.31 -0.27
CA ARG A 459 47.70 -28.45 0.34
C ARG A 459 47.55 -29.72 -0.51
N GLN A 460 46.36 -30.02 -1.01
CA GLN A 460 46.10 -31.18 -1.86
C GLN A 460 46.83 -31.11 -3.20
N ARG A 461 46.99 -29.91 -3.78
CA ARG A 461 47.73 -29.67 -5.03
C ARG A 461 49.25 -29.62 -4.86
N ARG A 462 49.77 -29.07 -3.75
CA ARG A 462 51.22 -28.85 -3.53
C ARG A 462 51.88 -29.87 -2.60
N GLY A 463 51.14 -30.70 -1.89
CA GLY A 463 51.66 -31.72 -0.94
C GLY A 463 52.31 -31.16 0.34
N ILE A 464 52.46 -29.84 0.44
CA ILE A 464 53.12 -29.12 1.54
C ILE A 464 52.08 -28.25 2.26
N HIS A 465 52.32 -27.93 3.53
CA HIS A 465 51.57 -26.88 4.23
C HIS A 465 51.68 -25.55 3.48
N ALA A 466 50.60 -25.17 2.81
CA ALA A 466 50.45 -23.87 2.18
C ALA A 466 49.92 -22.84 3.19
N GLU A 467 50.41 -21.61 3.09
CA GLU A 467 49.97 -20.44 3.87
C GLU A 467 49.78 -19.23 2.94
N LEU A 468 48.90 -18.30 3.31
CA LEU A 468 48.68 -17.04 2.56
C LEU A 468 49.82 -16.04 2.85
N SER A 469 50.03 -15.04 1.99
CA SER A 469 50.88 -13.92 2.37
C SER A 469 50.22 -13.12 3.52
N PRO A 470 50.99 -12.37 4.33
CA PRO A 470 50.42 -11.53 5.37
C PRO A 470 49.38 -10.53 4.85
N ARG A 471 49.59 -9.96 3.67
CA ARG A 471 48.66 -9.01 3.02
C ARG A 471 47.36 -9.68 2.61
N ASP A 472 47.42 -10.85 1.95
CA ASP A 472 46.19 -11.57 1.57
C ASP A 472 45.41 -11.98 2.82
N ASN A 473 46.11 -12.45 3.86
CA ASN A 473 45.50 -12.82 5.14
C ASN A 473 44.71 -11.66 5.77
N ASP A 474 45.28 -10.45 5.73
CA ASP A 474 44.67 -9.23 6.24
C ASP A 474 43.42 -8.83 5.43
N THR A 475 43.47 -8.91 4.09
CA THR A 475 42.27 -8.73 3.24
C THR A 475 41.15 -9.70 3.62
N PHE A 476 41.47 -10.99 3.84
CA PHE A 476 40.49 -11.99 4.31
C PHE A 476 39.90 -11.66 5.69
N GLU A 477 40.68 -11.10 6.62
CA GLU A 477 40.21 -10.75 7.96
C GLU A 477 39.37 -9.47 7.98
N LEU A 478 39.80 -8.42 7.27
CA LEU A 478 39.05 -7.17 7.11
C LEU A 478 37.69 -7.39 6.46
N LEU A 479 37.68 -8.10 5.32
CA LEU A 479 36.44 -8.38 4.60
C LEU A 479 35.54 -9.33 5.41
N GLY A 480 36.12 -10.23 6.21
CA GLY A 480 35.39 -11.06 7.17
C GLY A 480 34.67 -10.24 8.26
N MET A 481 35.31 -9.20 8.80
CA MET A 481 34.65 -8.28 9.75
C MET A 481 33.55 -7.45 9.07
N LEU A 482 33.83 -6.93 7.88
CA LEU A 482 32.85 -6.15 7.09
C LEU A 482 31.57 -6.96 6.88
N PHE A 483 31.67 -8.20 6.38
CA PHE A 483 30.49 -9.03 6.14
C PHE A 483 29.82 -9.50 7.45
N GLY A 484 30.57 -9.72 8.53
CA GLY A 484 29.98 -10.04 9.84
C GLY A 484 29.04 -8.93 10.32
N ASN A 485 29.55 -7.69 10.38
CA ASN A 485 28.76 -6.52 10.75
C ASN A 485 27.61 -6.26 9.75
N LEU A 486 27.85 -6.46 8.45
CA LEU A 486 26.84 -6.26 7.42
C LEU A 486 25.68 -7.29 7.50
N GLU A 487 25.96 -8.54 7.86
CA GLU A 487 24.92 -9.55 8.12
C GLU A 487 24.12 -9.24 9.40
N GLU A 488 24.71 -8.54 10.38
CA GLU A 488 23.95 -8.01 11.54
C GLU A 488 23.04 -6.82 11.18
N GLU A 489 23.25 -6.13 10.06
CA GLU A 489 22.44 -4.97 9.63
C GLU A 489 21.44 -5.31 8.49
N ILE A 490 21.48 -6.53 7.97
CA ILE A 490 20.64 -7.06 6.87
C ILE A 490 19.52 -7.98 7.38
N ARG A 491 18.38 -7.98 6.69
CA ARG A 491 17.29 -8.94 6.90
C ARG A 491 17.60 -10.28 6.21
N ALA A 492 17.67 -11.36 7.00
CA ALA A 492 17.99 -12.70 6.48
C ALA A 492 16.93 -13.28 5.53
N ASP A 493 15.70 -12.77 5.60
CA ASP A 493 14.55 -13.12 4.76
C ASP A 493 14.40 -12.22 3.51
N ALA A 494 15.14 -11.11 3.42
CA ALA A 494 15.05 -10.19 2.29
C ALA A 494 15.61 -10.83 0.99
N PRO A 495 14.93 -10.67 -0.17
CA PRO A 495 15.33 -11.33 -1.41
C PRO A 495 16.70 -10.88 -1.95
N ALA A 496 17.18 -9.71 -1.56
CA ALA A 496 18.50 -9.20 -1.90
C ALA A 496 19.63 -9.75 -0.98
N ALA A 497 19.33 -10.30 0.19
CA ALA A 497 20.35 -10.79 1.13
C ALA A 497 21.17 -11.97 0.54
N ALA A 498 20.53 -12.83 -0.26
CA ALA A 498 21.22 -13.89 -1.00
C ALA A 498 22.23 -13.34 -2.03
N LEU A 499 22.03 -12.12 -2.55
CA LEU A 499 22.95 -11.47 -3.49
C LEU A 499 24.20 -10.94 -2.78
N VAL A 500 24.06 -10.42 -1.55
CA VAL A 500 25.19 -10.02 -0.70
C VAL A 500 26.12 -11.21 -0.43
N LYS A 501 25.57 -12.39 -0.11
CA LYS A 501 26.37 -13.62 0.04
C LYS A 501 27.03 -14.05 -1.28
N ARG A 502 26.33 -13.95 -2.43
CA ARG A 502 26.91 -14.22 -3.77
C ARG A 502 28.07 -13.27 -4.14
N LEU A 503 28.07 -12.04 -3.63
CA LEU A 503 29.13 -11.05 -3.88
C LEU A 503 30.42 -11.28 -3.08
N GLN A 504 30.44 -12.13 -2.04
CA GLN A 504 31.61 -12.32 -1.17
C GLN A 504 32.89 -12.71 -1.95
N VAL A 505 32.81 -13.63 -2.92
CA VAL A 505 33.98 -14.11 -3.67
C VAL A 505 34.47 -13.10 -4.74
N PRO A 506 33.59 -12.48 -5.58
CA PRO A 506 34.00 -11.38 -6.45
C PRO A 506 34.67 -10.22 -5.68
N LEU A 507 34.07 -9.79 -4.55
CA LEU A 507 34.60 -8.68 -3.76
C LEU A 507 35.92 -9.02 -3.04
N LEU A 508 36.09 -10.27 -2.61
CA LEU A 508 37.38 -10.77 -2.11
C LEU A 508 38.46 -10.72 -3.20
N ARG A 509 38.15 -11.11 -4.44
CA ARG A 509 39.11 -11.01 -5.55
C ARG A 509 39.48 -9.55 -5.84
N VAL A 510 38.51 -8.64 -5.86
CA VAL A 510 38.75 -7.18 -5.97
C VAL A 510 39.66 -6.68 -4.86
N ALA A 511 39.36 -6.97 -3.59
CA ALA A 511 40.11 -6.48 -2.43
C ALA A 511 41.52 -7.12 -2.27
N LEU A 512 41.83 -8.18 -3.03
CA LEU A 512 43.17 -8.73 -3.18
C LEU A 512 43.97 -8.02 -4.29
N SER A 513 43.31 -7.57 -5.37
CA SER A 513 43.95 -6.80 -6.44
C SER A 513 44.11 -5.31 -6.11
N ASP A 514 43.14 -4.70 -5.43
CA ASP A 514 43.10 -3.27 -5.12
C ASP A 514 42.75 -3.02 -3.64
N SER A 515 43.70 -2.45 -2.90
CA SER A 515 43.52 -2.06 -1.50
C SER A 515 42.72 -0.76 -1.32
N ALA A 516 42.52 0.04 -2.36
CA ALA A 516 41.73 1.27 -2.29
C ALA A 516 40.24 0.99 -1.99
N PHE A 517 39.75 -0.23 -2.22
CA PHE A 517 38.42 -0.71 -1.79
C PHE A 517 38.10 -0.40 -0.32
N PHE A 518 39.09 -0.54 0.57
CA PHE A 518 38.91 -0.36 2.02
C PHE A 518 38.81 1.12 2.43
N VAL A 519 39.46 2.03 1.70
CA VAL A 519 39.44 3.47 2.01
C VAL A 519 38.38 4.21 1.18
N ARG A 520 38.41 4.09 -0.15
CA ARG A 520 37.52 4.83 -1.05
C ARG A 520 36.06 4.40 -0.86
N SER A 521 35.29 5.20 -0.12
CA SER A 521 33.82 5.07 0.02
C SER A 521 33.05 5.20 -1.31
N ARG A 522 33.71 5.65 -2.39
CA ARG A 522 33.21 5.66 -3.77
C ARG A 522 33.75 4.52 -4.66
N HIS A 523 34.51 3.55 -4.15
CA HIS A 523 35.03 2.43 -4.96
C HIS A 523 33.90 1.68 -5.70
N PRO A 524 33.99 1.37 -7.01
CA PRO A 524 32.89 0.77 -7.76
C PRO A 524 32.33 -0.52 -7.11
N ALA A 525 33.19 -1.38 -6.60
CA ALA A 525 32.79 -2.62 -5.97
C ALA A 525 32.09 -2.40 -4.61
N ARG A 526 32.44 -1.31 -3.91
CA ARG A 526 31.79 -0.85 -2.66
C ARG A 526 30.45 -0.18 -2.93
N GLN A 527 30.30 0.57 -4.03
CA GLN A 527 29.00 1.11 -4.47
C GLN A 527 28.00 -0.02 -4.80
N LEU A 528 28.46 -1.08 -5.50
CA LEU A 528 27.62 -2.25 -5.80
C LEU A 528 27.21 -2.98 -4.51
N LEU A 529 28.16 -3.23 -3.61
CA LEU A 529 27.86 -3.84 -2.31
C LEU A 529 26.84 -3.00 -1.52
N ASN A 530 27.00 -1.68 -1.49
CA ASN A 530 26.13 -0.80 -0.71
C ASN A 530 24.71 -0.73 -1.29
N THR A 531 24.53 -0.64 -2.61
CA THR A 531 23.19 -0.64 -3.23
C THR A 531 22.47 -1.99 -3.08
N VAL A 532 23.19 -3.10 -3.17
CA VAL A 532 22.63 -4.45 -2.94
C VAL A 532 22.32 -4.68 -1.46
N ALA A 533 23.15 -4.19 -0.55
CA ALA A 533 22.92 -4.26 0.89
C ALA A 533 21.76 -3.37 1.34
N GLU A 534 21.67 -2.13 0.84
CA GLU A 534 20.57 -1.19 1.19
C GLU A 534 19.21 -1.74 0.75
N SER A 535 19.20 -2.51 -0.34
CA SER A 535 18.05 -3.28 -0.82
C SER A 535 17.66 -4.48 0.07
N ALA A 536 18.45 -4.79 1.09
CA ALA A 536 18.25 -5.87 2.07
C ALA A 536 18.28 -5.36 3.53
N ALA A 537 18.26 -4.05 3.75
CA ALA A 537 18.50 -3.44 5.07
C ALA A 537 17.39 -3.77 6.09
N LYS A 538 17.76 -3.90 7.38
CA LYS A 538 16.79 -4.15 8.46
C LYS A 538 15.68 -3.10 8.61
N TRP A 539 15.93 -1.86 8.19
CA TRP A 539 14.95 -0.78 8.23
C TRP A 539 14.01 -0.68 7.02
N LEU A 540 14.10 -1.63 6.09
CA LEU A 540 13.27 -1.70 4.90
C LEU A 540 12.13 -2.71 5.12
N GLU A 541 10.90 -2.20 5.19
CA GLU A 541 9.69 -3.01 5.20
C GLU A 541 9.44 -3.64 3.82
N ASP A 542 8.67 -4.74 3.77
CA ASP A 542 8.34 -5.43 2.52
C ASP A 542 7.49 -4.58 1.56
N SER A 543 6.81 -3.56 2.07
CA SER A 543 6.10 -2.53 1.29
C SER A 543 7.05 -1.52 0.63
N ASP A 544 8.22 -1.31 1.23
CA ASP A 544 9.15 -0.22 0.94
C ASP A 544 10.20 -0.62 -0.10
N PHE A 545 10.45 -1.93 -0.26
CA PHE A 545 11.17 -2.47 -1.41
C PHE A 545 10.29 -2.43 -2.68
N ASP A 546 10.88 -2.18 -3.86
CA ASP A 546 10.17 -2.28 -5.15
C ASP A 546 10.56 -3.59 -5.86
N PRO A 547 9.64 -4.55 -6.05
CA PRO A 547 9.94 -5.81 -6.74
C PRO A 547 10.49 -5.64 -8.16
N GLN A 548 10.27 -4.49 -8.81
CA GLN A 548 10.85 -4.21 -10.13
C GLN A 548 12.36 -3.94 -10.09
N PHE A 549 12.92 -3.54 -8.94
CA PHE A 549 14.35 -3.29 -8.75
C PHE A 549 15.16 -4.59 -8.50
N LEU A 550 14.48 -5.66 -8.07
CA LEU A 550 15.08 -6.98 -7.83
C LEU A 550 15.76 -7.56 -9.07
N ALA A 551 15.14 -7.46 -10.25
CA ALA A 551 15.70 -8.00 -11.48
C ALA A 551 16.96 -7.25 -11.96
N PRO A 552 17.01 -5.90 -12.00
CA PRO A 552 18.25 -5.14 -12.16
C PRO A 552 19.37 -5.56 -11.19
N LEU A 553 19.08 -5.70 -9.89
CA LEU A 553 20.08 -6.15 -8.90
C LEU A 553 20.61 -7.56 -9.20
N GLN A 554 19.71 -8.51 -9.51
CA GLN A 554 20.10 -9.87 -9.88
C GLN A 554 20.95 -9.92 -11.16
N ASN A 555 20.62 -9.08 -12.15
CA ASN A 555 21.35 -8.98 -13.41
C ASN A 555 22.75 -8.40 -13.19
N ALA A 556 22.88 -7.28 -12.47
CA ALA A 556 24.17 -6.66 -12.15
C ALA A 556 25.09 -7.59 -11.35
N VAL A 557 24.56 -8.25 -10.31
CA VAL A 557 25.33 -9.20 -9.49
C VAL A 557 25.74 -10.44 -10.31
N THR A 558 24.87 -10.94 -11.20
CA THR A 558 25.20 -12.08 -12.06
C THR A 558 26.22 -11.70 -13.14
N HIS A 559 26.13 -10.49 -13.72
CA HIS A 559 27.09 -9.95 -14.68
C HIS A 559 28.51 -9.88 -14.08
N VAL A 560 28.63 -9.38 -12.84
CA VAL A 560 29.90 -9.38 -12.11
C VAL A 560 30.40 -10.80 -11.82
N ILE A 561 29.53 -11.74 -11.43
CA ILE A 561 29.93 -13.12 -11.14
C ILE A 561 30.40 -13.86 -12.40
N GLU A 562 29.79 -13.62 -13.56
CA GLU A 562 30.13 -14.29 -14.82
C GLU A 562 31.31 -13.66 -15.55
N LYS A 563 31.48 -12.33 -15.49
CA LYS A 563 32.45 -11.59 -16.31
C LYS A 563 33.67 -11.06 -15.57
N TYR A 564 33.68 -11.02 -14.24
CA TYR A 564 34.83 -10.48 -13.52
C TYR A 564 36.05 -11.42 -13.59
N ASP A 565 36.97 -11.12 -14.50
CA ASP A 565 38.27 -11.78 -14.64
C ASP A 565 39.39 -11.03 -13.90
N GLY A 566 39.23 -9.74 -13.67
CA GLY A 566 40.16 -8.83 -13.00
C GLY A 566 39.85 -7.35 -13.28
N ASP A 567 39.13 -7.06 -14.37
CA ASP A 567 38.76 -5.71 -14.78
C ASP A 567 37.70 -5.05 -13.86
N LEU A 568 37.96 -3.80 -13.46
CA LEU A 568 37.06 -2.97 -12.67
C LEU A 568 35.96 -2.31 -13.50
N GLU A 569 36.10 -2.18 -14.83
CA GLU A 569 35.05 -1.61 -15.70
C GLU A 569 33.75 -2.42 -15.62
N VAL A 570 33.83 -3.73 -15.40
CA VAL A 570 32.68 -4.63 -15.19
C VAL A 570 31.81 -4.17 -13.99
N PHE A 571 32.43 -3.68 -12.91
CA PHE A 571 31.71 -3.12 -11.77
C PHE A 571 31.14 -1.72 -12.10
N SER A 572 31.92 -0.86 -12.77
CA SER A 572 31.50 0.48 -13.15
C SER A 572 30.27 0.47 -14.08
N ALA A 573 30.29 -0.36 -15.13
CA ALA A 573 29.16 -0.52 -16.05
C ALA A 573 27.92 -1.12 -15.37
N SER A 574 28.12 -2.06 -14.43
CA SER A 574 27.02 -2.62 -13.62
C SER A 574 26.39 -1.56 -12.70
N ASN A 575 27.22 -0.67 -12.13
CA ASN A 575 26.75 0.45 -11.30
C ASN A 575 26.00 1.50 -12.11
N GLU A 576 26.47 1.89 -13.28
CA GLU A 576 25.80 2.89 -14.13
C GLU A 576 24.37 2.45 -14.51
N GLN A 577 24.20 1.17 -14.83
CA GLN A 577 22.88 0.57 -15.08
C GLN A 577 21.97 0.63 -13.84
N LEU A 578 22.48 0.23 -12.66
CA LEU A 578 21.72 0.31 -11.42
C LEU A 578 21.39 1.76 -11.01
N GLN A 579 22.34 2.69 -11.14
CA GLN A 579 22.14 4.11 -10.86
C GLN A 579 21.06 4.72 -11.77
N THR A 580 21.01 4.31 -13.04
CA THR A 580 19.95 4.76 -13.98
C THR A 580 18.56 4.34 -13.50
N HIS A 581 18.39 3.08 -13.06
CA HIS A 581 17.13 2.61 -12.47
C HIS A 581 16.81 3.31 -11.14
N LEU A 582 17.82 3.51 -10.29
CA LEU A 582 17.66 4.09 -8.96
C LEU A 582 17.31 5.59 -9.04
N GLN A 583 17.93 6.37 -9.93
CA GLN A 583 17.53 7.75 -10.22
C GLN A 583 16.08 7.85 -10.72
N ALA A 584 15.61 6.89 -11.54
CA ALA A 584 14.21 6.85 -11.96
C ALA A 584 13.25 6.57 -10.79
N GLN A 585 13.64 5.70 -9.85
CA GLN A 585 12.90 5.45 -8.61
C GLN A 585 12.90 6.67 -7.67
N VAL A 586 14.03 7.38 -7.52
CA VAL A 586 14.12 8.62 -6.73
C VAL A 586 13.18 9.69 -7.28
N ARG A 587 13.25 9.99 -8.59
CA ARG A 587 12.36 10.98 -9.24
C ARG A 587 10.86 10.61 -9.08
N LYS A 588 10.51 9.33 -9.16
CA LYS A 588 9.15 8.81 -8.90
C LYS A 588 8.73 9.04 -7.44
N SER A 589 9.64 8.81 -6.49
CA SER A 589 9.41 8.97 -5.05
C SER A 589 9.27 10.44 -4.65
N GLU A 590 10.09 11.34 -5.22
CA GLU A 590 9.93 12.79 -5.03
C GLU A 590 8.59 13.31 -5.54
N LEU A 591 8.11 12.83 -6.69
CA LEU A 591 6.82 13.27 -7.24
C LEU A 591 5.64 12.81 -6.35
N LEU A 592 5.76 11.66 -5.70
CA LEU A 592 4.80 11.20 -4.68
C LEU A 592 4.93 12.02 -3.38
N GLU A 593 6.15 12.28 -2.90
CA GLU A 593 6.42 13.15 -1.75
C GLU A 593 5.83 14.55 -1.94
N LYS A 594 6.05 15.18 -3.11
CA LYS A 594 5.50 16.49 -3.48
C LYS A 594 3.97 16.46 -3.48
N ARG A 595 3.35 15.47 -4.16
CA ARG A 595 1.88 15.29 -4.18
C ARG A 595 1.27 15.09 -2.78
N HIS A 596 1.91 14.30 -1.92
CA HIS A 596 1.43 14.09 -0.56
C HIS A 596 1.63 15.33 0.33
N THR A 597 2.72 16.07 0.13
CA THR A 597 3.00 17.34 0.82
C THR A 597 2.00 18.43 0.43
N GLU A 598 1.67 18.56 -0.86
CA GLU A 598 0.63 19.48 -1.35
C GLU A 598 -0.75 19.15 -0.77
N ALA A 599 -1.11 17.86 -0.73
CA ALA A 599 -2.36 17.41 -0.10
C ALA A 599 -2.39 17.70 1.42
N ALA A 600 -1.28 17.48 2.13
CA ALA A 600 -1.19 17.76 3.56
C ALA A 600 -1.26 19.25 3.88
N ARG A 601 -0.59 20.12 3.09
CA ARG A 601 -0.73 21.59 3.21
C ARG A 601 -2.16 22.06 2.87
N GLY A 602 -2.82 21.40 1.91
CA GLY A 602 -4.24 21.66 1.61
C GLY A 602 -5.16 21.33 2.80
N LYS A 603 -4.93 20.17 3.44
CA LYS A 603 -5.63 19.76 4.67
C LYS A 603 -5.33 20.70 5.84
N GLU A 604 -4.08 21.07 6.05
CA GLU A 604 -3.67 22.04 7.07
C GLU A 604 -4.35 23.40 6.88
N LYS A 605 -4.34 23.96 5.66
CA LYS A 605 -4.99 25.25 5.38
C LYS A 605 -6.49 25.21 5.70
N LEU A 606 -7.14 24.06 5.52
CA LEU A 606 -8.53 23.82 5.93
C LEU A 606 -8.67 23.68 7.47
N GLU A 607 -7.78 22.97 8.16
CA GLU A 607 -7.76 22.88 9.63
C GLU A 607 -7.54 24.26 10.30
N VAL A 608 -6.60 25.06 9.79
CA VAL A 608 -6.35 26.43 10.27
C VAL A 608 -7.57 27.33 9.99
N ALA A 609 -8.17 27.23 8.80
CA ALA A 609 -9.40 27.97 8.48
C ALA A 609 -10.59 27.55 9.37
N LYS A 610 -10.71 26.25 9.72
CA LYS A 610 -11.70 25.74 10.70
C LYS A 610 -11.52 26.36 12.08
N LEU A 611 -10.31 26.27 12.64
CA LEU A 611 -10.01 26.82 13.96
C LEU A 611 -10.31 28.32 14.00
N ARG A 612 -9.85 29.05 12.98
CA ARG A 612 -10.02 30.49 12.89
C ARG A 612 -11.48 30.92 12.70
N ALA A 613 -12.26 30.23 11.88
CA ALA A 613 -13.69 30.47 11.76
C ALA A 613 -14.45 30.15 13.05
N ALA A 614 -14.01 29.14 13.82
CA ALA A 614 -14.62 28.78 15.10
C ALA A 614 -14.29 29.79 16.22
N GLU A 615 -13.06 30.32 16.28
CA GLU A 615 -12.68 31.47 17.12
C GLU A 615 -13.59 32.67 16.84
N VAL A 616 -13.65 33.11 15.59
CA VAL A 616 -14.41 34.30 15.19
C VAL A 616 -15.92 34.11 15.39
N MET A 617 -16.44 32.88 15.21
CA MET A 617 -17.81 32.54 15.56
C MET A 617 -18.06 32.63 17.08
N ALA A 618 -17.12 32.16 17.89
CA ALA A 618 -17.22 32.25 19.35
C ALA A 618 -17.19 33.70 19.84
N ASP A 619 -16.32 34.54 19.29
CA ASP A 619 -16.22 35.98 19.59
C ASP A 619 -17.51 36.73 19.20
N VAL A 620 -18.08 36.45 18.02
CA VAL A 620 -19.32 37.10 17.56
C VAL A 620 -20.54 36.64 18.37
N ILE A 621 -20.59 35.39 18.81
CA ILE A 621 -21.66 34.89 19.69
C ILE A 621 -21.50 35.47 21.11
N GLY A 622 -20.31 35.34 21.71
CA GLY A 622 -20.03 35.74 23.09
C GLY A 622 -20.96 35.10 24.12
N ASP A 623 -21.34 35.85 25.15
CA ASP A 623 -22.29 35.43 26.18
C ASP A 623 -23.79 35.52 25.74
N ARG A 624 -24.07 35.77 24.46
CA ARG A 624 -25.45 35.93 23.98
C ARG A 624 -26.22 34.61 24.05
N ARG A 625 -27.40 34.64 24.67
CA ARG A 625 -28.31 33.49 24.87
C ARG A 625 -29.04 33.12 23.58
N LEU A 626 -28.33 32.45 22.67
CA LEU A 626 -28.91 31.83 21.47
C LEU A 626 -29.64 30.52 21.81
N PRO A 627 -30.78 30.21 21.14
CA PRO A 627 -31.41 28.89 21.21
C PRO A 627 -30.42 27.76 20.85
N ARG A 628 -30.55 26.60 21.53
CA ARG A 628 -29.61 25.47 21.37
C ARG A 628 -29.52 24.99 19.91
N PHE A 629 -30.63 24.98 19.19
CA PHE A 629 -30.69 24.56 17.79
C PHE A 629 -30.02 25.57 16.85
N SER A 630 -30.32 26.87 16.99
CA SER A 630 -29.68 27.93 16.19
C SER A 630 -28.17 28.00 16.42
N ARG A 631 -27.69 27.78 17.66
CA ARG A 631 -26.26 27.66 17.97
C ARG A 631 -25.61 26.43 17.32
N ALA A 632 -26.34 25.33 17.14
CA ALA A 632 -25.85 24.16 16.41
C ALA A 632 -25.76 24.44 14.89
N LEU A 633 -26.79 25.05 14.30
CA LEU A 633 -26.78 25.48 12.89
C LEU A 633 -25.62 26.45 12.59
N LEU A 634 -25.36 27.41 13.48
CA LEU A 634 -24.23 28.32 13.37
C LEU A 634 -22.88 27.57 13.44
N ASN A 635 -22.66 26.73 14.45
CA ASN A 635 -21.39 26.03 14.66
C ASN A 635 -21.10 24.92 13.64
N GLN A 636 -22.11 24.44 12.91
CA GLN A 636 -22.01 23.42 11.86
C GLN A 636 -22.09 24.06 10.46
N ALA A 637 -23.31 24.38 9.99
CA ALA A 637 -23.54 24.79 8.61
C ALA A 637 -22.98 26.18 8.27
N TRP A 638 -23.18 27.16 9.15
CA TRP A 638 -22.71 28.54 8.88
C TRP A 638 -21.20 28.70 9.12
N ALA A 639 -20.63 27.99 10.10
CA ALA A 639 -19.19 27.92 10.28
C ALA A 639 -18.49 27.36 9.02
N ASP A 640 -19.07 26.37 8.33
CA ASP A 640 -18.49 25.85 7.08
C ASP A 640 -18.54 26.88 5.93
N VAL A 641 -19.53 27.78 5.90
CA VAL A 641 -19.54 28.95 4.98
C VAL A 641 -18.37 29.88 5.29
N LEU A 642 -18.12 30.18 6.56
CA LEU A 642 -16.97 31.00 6.98
C LEU A 642 -15.64 30.32 6.59
N THR A 643 -15.45 29.03 6.86
CA THR A 643 -14.20 28.34 6.47
C THR A 643 -13.96 28.38 4.97
N LEU A 644 -15.01 28.25 4.15
CA LEU A 644 -14.90 28.29 2.70
C LEU A 644 -14.53 29.68 2.16
N ALA A 645 -15.13 30.75 2.72
CA ALA A 645 -14.77 32.13 2.38
C ALA A 645 -13.31 32.42 2.76
N LEU A 646 -12.90 32.06 3.98
CA LEU A 646 -11.53 32.21 4.46
C LEU A 646 -10.52 31.43 3.60
N LEU A 647 -10.83 30.18 3.25
CA LEU A 647 -9.96 29.31 2.46
C LEU A 647 -9.75 29.82 1.03
N ARG A 648 -10.81 30.38 0.40
CA ARG A 648 -10.80 30.87 -0.99
C ARG A 648 -10.29 32.31 -1.14
N GLN A 649 -10.60 33.19 -0.18
CA GLN A 649 -10.49 34.66 -0.34
C GLN A 649 -9.64 35.35 0.73
N GLY A 650 -9.41 34.73 1.89
CA GLY A 650 -8.60 35.29 2.98
C GLY A 650 -9.31 36.33 3.86
N GLU A 651 -8.74 36.60 5.05
CA GLU A 651 -9.33 37.48 6.08
C GLU A 651 -9.50 38.94 5.61
N ASP A 652 -8.58 39.45 4.78
CA ASP A 652 -8.65 40.85 4.33
C ASP A 652 -9.74 41.12 3.28
N SER A 653 -10.34 40.07 2.71
CA SER A 653 -11.27 40.20 1.59
C SER A 653 -12.60 40.86 1.96
N GLU A 654 -13.17 41.63 1.03
CA GLU A 654 -14.55 42.13 1.16
C GLU A 654 -15.57 40.99 1.33
N ALA A 655 -15.29 39.83 0.74
CA ALA A 655 -16.18 38.67 0.82
C ALA A 655 -16.23 38.10 2.25
N TRP A 656 -15.07 37.96 2.92
CA TRP A 656 -15.01 37.63 4.34
C TRP A 656 -15.74 38.68 5.18
N ARG A 657 -15.51 39.98 4.93
CA ARG A 657 -16.20 41.07 5.65
C ARG A 657 -17.72 41.03 5.47
N LYS A 658 -18.22 40.69 4.27
CA LYS A 658 -19.67 40.50 3.98
C LYS A 658 -20.24 39.30 4.73
N GLN A 659 -19.53 38.17 4.77
CA GLN A 659 -19.95 36.99 5.55
C GLN A 659 -19.91 37.24 7.07
N LEU A 660 -18.96 38.03 7.57
CA LEU A 660 -18.95 38.47 8.97
C LEU A 660 -20.14 39.37 9.32
N ASP A 661 -20.50 40.30 8.43
CA ASP A 661 -21.67 41.16 8.64
C ASP A 661 -22.98 40.34 8.63
N ALA A 662 -23.13 39.42 7.68
CA ALA A 662 -24.22 38.45 7.68
C ALA A 662 -24.26 37.61 8.96
N THR A 663 -23.11 37.16 9.48
CA THR A 663 -23.02 36.43 10.76
C THR A 663 -23.54 37.26 11.93
N ARG A 664 -23.21 38.56 11.99
CA ARG A 664 -23.75 39.47 13.02
C ARG A 664 -25.26 39.64 12.89
N ARG A 665 -25.77 39.88 11.68
CA ARG A 665 -27.22 39.99 11.42
C ARG A 665 -27.98 38.72 11.80
N ILE A 666 -27.43 37.53 11.55
CA ILE A 666 -28.00 36.25 11.97
C ILE A 666 -28.06 36.15 13.51
N VAL A 667 -26.98 36.51 14.21
CA VAL A 667 -26.95 36.49 15.69
C VAL A 667 -27.92 37.53 16.29
N GLU A 668 -28.11 38.68 15.65
CA GLU A 668 -29.10 39.69 16.04
C GLU A 668 -30.54 39.23 15.76
N ALA A 669 -30.81 38.61 14.60
CA ALA A 669 -32.10 38.02 14.28
C ALA A 669 -32.48 36.86 15.21
N CYS A 670 -31.50 36.05 15.64
CA CYS A 670 -31.66 34.97 16.63
C CYS A 670 -31.68 35.44 18.10
N THR A 671 -31.60 36.74 18.38
CA THR A 671 -31.67 37.30 19.76
C THR A 671 -32.77 38.35 19.96
N ARG A 672 -33.58 38.61 18.93
CA ARG A 672 -34.73 39.51 18.98
C ARG A 672 -35.98 38.78 18.48
N ASP A 673 -36.99 38.63 19.35
CA ASP A 673 -38.27 38.00 19.00
C ASP A 673 -39.03 38.77 17.90
N ASP A 674 -38.84 40.09 17.84
CA ASP A 674 -39.58 41.01 16.96
C ASP A 674 -38.68 41.53 15.81
N ALA A 675 -37.83 40.66 15.28
CA ALA A 675 -36.95 40.98 14.14
C ALA A 675 -37.73 40.93 12.80
N PRO A 676 -37.71 42.01 11.99
CA PRO A 676 -38.26 41.95 10.64
C PRO A 676 -37.55 40.89 9.80
N ARG A 677 -38.30 40.10 9.04
CA ARG A 677 -37.72 39.14 8.09
C ARG A 677 -37.05 39.91 6.94
N ASP A 678 -35.73 39.95 6.95
CA ASP A 678 -34.90 40.46 5.86
C ASP A 678 -34.83 39.41 4.72
N PRO A 679 -35.48 39.63 3.56
CA PRO A 679 -35.45 38.67 2.46
C PRO A 679 -34.10 38.66 1.73
N GLU A 680 -33.33 39.75 1.79
CA GLU A 680 -31.99 39.82 1.18
C GLU A 680 -31.01 38.97 1.99
N LEU A 681 -31.11 39.00 3.32
CA LEU A 681 -30.34 38.13 4.21
C LEU A 681 -30.67 36.64 4.00
N ILE A 682 -31.95 36.27 3.87
CA ILE A 682 -32.34 34.88 3.59
C ILE A 682 -31.75 34.40 2.26
N ALA A 683 -31.90 35.17 1.19
CA ALA A 683 -31.33 34.84 -0.12
C ALA A 683 -29.78 34.79 -0.09
N HIS A 684 -29.13 35.64 0.70
CA HIS A 684 -27.69 35.62 0.89
C HIS A 684 -27.21 34.36 1.64
N ILE A 685 -27.95 33.93 2.67
CA ILE A 685 -27.65 32.70 3.42
C ILE A 685 -27.84 31.48 2.53
N GLU A 686 -28.95 31.38 1.80
CA GLU A 686 -29.21 30.29 0.84
C GLU A 686 -28.10 30.20 -0.22
N GLY A 687 -27.75 31.34 -0.85
CA GLY A 687 -26.70 31.40 -1.88
C GLY A 687 -25.28 31.16 -1.34
N SER A 688 -25.06 31.31 -0.04
CA SER A 688 -23.76 31.03 0.61
C SER A 688 -23.66 29.56 1.06
N LEU A 689 -24.73 29.01 1.64
CA LEU A 689 -24.86 27.58 1.97
C LEU A 689 -24.78 26.71 0.69
N ALA A 690 -25.33 27.19 -0.44
CA ALA A 690 -25.20 26.54 -1.74
C ALA A 690 -23.76 26.40 -2.24
N GLN A 691 -22.85 27.29 -1.85
CA GLN A 691 -21.42 27.19 -2.23
C GLN A 691 -20.64 26.15 -1.41
N VAL A 692 -21.19 25.75 -0.25
CA VAL A 692 -20.67 24.69 0.64
C VAL A 692 -21.25 23.31 0.28
N GLY A 693 -22.37 23.26 -0.45
CA GLY A 693 -23.01 22.02 -0.91
C GLY A 693 -24.38 21.72 -0.29
N TYR A 694 -24.98 22.67 0.45
CA TYR A 694 -26.37 22.56 0.87
C TYR A 694 -27.28 23.02 -0.27
N HIS A 695 -28.18 22.16 -0.75
CA HIS A 695 -28.97 22.43 -1.96
C HIS A 695 -30.47 22.25 -1.72
N GLY A 696 -31.28 23.01 -2.48
CA GLY A 696 -32.74 22.96 -2.43
C GLY A 696 -33.31 23.34 -1.06
N GLU A 697 -34.33 22.60 -0.64
CA GLU A 697 -35.10 22.83 0.59
C GLU A 697 -34.23 22.92 1.85
N GLU A 698 -33.11 22.19 1.90
CA GLU A 698 -32.23 22.17 3.08
C GLU A 698 -31.57 23.54 3.33
N ALA A 699 -31.14 24.23 2.28
CA ALA A 699 -30.56 25.56 2.41
C ALA A 699 -31.61 26.59 2.85
N SER A 700 -32.82 26.51 2.29
CA SER A 700 -33.90 27.44 2.64
C SER A 700 -34.44 27.23 4.05
N VAL A 701 -34.61 25.98 4.49
CA VAL A 701 -35.03 25.69 5.88
C VAL A 701 -33.96 26.14 6.88
N ILE A 702 -32.67 25.98 6.58
CA ILE A 702 -31.59 26.51 7.44
C ILE A 702 -31.63 28.05 7.46
N ALA A 703 -31.75 28.71 6.30
CA ALA A 703 -31.81 30.18 6.21
C ALA A 703 -33.01 30.77 6.95
N GLN A 704 -34.20 30.18 6.80
CA GLN A 704 -35.41 30.57 7.51
C GLN A 704 -35.26 30.40 9.03
N ARG A 705 -34.68 29.29 9.50
CA ARG A 705 -34.42 29.04 10.95
C ARG A 705 -33.38 30.00 11.54
N LEU A 706 -32.33 30.33 10.79
CA LEU A 706 -31.31 31.31 11.21
C LEU A 706 -31.83 32.77 11.20
N THR A 707 -32.94 33.03 10.51
CA THR A 707 -33.56 34.36 10.38
C THR A 707 -34.93 34.45 11.10
N SER A 708 -35.24 33.53 12.01
CA SER A 708 -36.46 33.60 12.83
C SER A 708 -36.26 33.16 14.28
N SER A 709 -36.34 34.14 15.19
CA SER A 709 -36.62 33.87 16.60
C SER A 709 -38.05 33.35 16.72
N ARG A 710 -38.21 32.06 17.03
CA ARG A 710 -39.47 31.46 17.48
C ARG A 710 -39.13 30.55 18.67
N PRO A 711 -39.77 30.71 19.84
CA PRO A 711 -39.43 29.95 21.04
C PRO A 711 -39.58 28.44 20.82
N ASP A 712 -38.85 27.64 21.60
CA ASP A 712 -38.68 26.21 21.31
C ASP A 712 -39.94 25.34 21.55
N GLU A 713 -41.04 25.92 22.05
CA GLU A 713 -42.16 25.23 22.72
C GLU A 713 -43.30 24.71 21.82
N GLU A 714 -43.33 25.01 20.51
CA GLU A 714 -44.35 24.43 19.61
C GLU A 714 -44.05 22.94 19.30
N GLU A 715 -44.75 22.04 19.98
CA GLU A 715 -44.53 20.57 19.95
C GLU A 715 -44.54 19.94 18.54
N GLY A 716 -45.30 20.51 17.59
CA GLY A 716 -45.45 19.97 16.24
C GLY A 716 -44.17 19.96 15.40
N ASP A 717 -43.14 20.72 15.80
CA ASP A 717 -41.94 20.96 14.98
C ASP A 717 -40.70 20.14 15.42
N SER A 718 -40.87 19.28 16.44
CA SER A 718 -39.81 18.42 16.98
C SER A 718 -39.29 17.39 15.95
N ALA A 719 -40.17 16.91 15.06
CA ALA A 719 -39.80 16.01 13.97
C ALA A 719 -38.81 16.67 13.00
N SER A 720 -39.10 17.89 12.50
CA SER A 720 -38.23 18.57 11.53
C SER A 720 -36.88 18.93 12.14
N ARG A 721 -36.85 19.36 13.42
CA ARG A 721 -35.62 19.57 14.20
C ARG A 721 -34.77 18.31 14.29
N THR A 722 -35.39 17.16 14.55
CA THR A 722 -34.69 15.87 14.71
C THR A 722 -34.19 15.34 13.36
N GLU A 723 -34.98 15.46 12.30
CA GLU A 723 -34.55 15.11 10.93
C GLU A 723 -33.39 15.99 10.45
N LEU A 724 -33.45 17.32 10.65
CA LEU A 724 -32.35 18.24 10.35
C LEU A 724 -31.11 17.90 11.17
N ALA A 725 -31.25 17.66 12.48
CA ALA A 725 -30.11 17.28 13.33
C ALA A 725 -29.51 15.93 12.96
N MET A 726 -30.31 14.96 12.47
CA MET A 726 -29.79 13.71 11.92
C MET A 726 -29.10 13.93 10.57
N LYS A 727 -29.67 14.72 9.65
CA LYS A 727 -29.03 15.09 8.37
C LYS A 727 -27.69 15.82 8.56
N LEU A 728 -27.63 16.76 9.50
CA LEU A 728 -26.42 17.50 9.87
C LEU A 728 -25.35 16.62 10.54
N LYS A 729 -25.74 15.53 11.22
CA LYS A 729 -24.82 14.51 11.74
C LYS A 729 -24.45 13.41 10.74
N ALA A 730 -25.25 13.23 9.69
CA ALA A 730 -25.05 12.21 8.66
C ALA A 730 -24.24 12.70 7.46
N ARG A 731 -24.17 14.02 7.23
CA ARG A 731 -23.16 14.60 6.33
C ARG A 731 -21.80 14.61 7.02
N THR A 732 -20.80 14.06 6.36
CA THR A 732 -19.40 14.32 6.69
C THR A 732 -19.12 15.81 6.49
N ARG A 733 -18.67 16.49 7.55
CA ARG A 733 -18.32 17.90 7.55
C ARG A 733 -17.16 18.17 6.58
N LEU A 734 -17.02 19.40 6.09
CA LEU A 734 -15.92 19.81 5.22
C LEU A 734 -14.55 19.53 5.88
N GLY A 735 -13.91 18.39 5.52
CA GLY A 735 -12.67 17.92 6.12
C GLY A 735 -12.81 17.29 7.52
N GLU A 736 -13.86 16.51 7.78
CA GLU A 736 -14.05 15.78 9.06
C GLU A 736 -13.07 14.61 9.28
N ASP A 737 -12.37 14.15 8.24
CA ASP A 737 -11.29 13.15 8.32
C ASP A 737 -10.11 13.55 9.24
N ALA A 738 -10.09 14.80 9.71
CA ALA A 738 -9.16 15.32 10.70
C ALA A 738 -9.56 15.03 12.15
N ASP A 739 -10.86 14.94 12.46
CA ASP A 739 -11.42 15.02 13.81
C ASP A 739 -11.39 13.68 14.59
N LYS A 740 -10.39 12.84 14.31
CA LYS A 740 -9.97 11.77 15.25
C LYS A 740 -9.35 12.43 16.48
N HIS A 741 -10.16 12.55 17.53
CA HIS A 741 -9.89 13.28 18.77
C HIS A 741 -8.45 13.05 19.30
N LYS A 742 -7.53 13.99 19.01
CA LYS A 742 -6.13 13.92 19.45
C LYS A 742 -6.11 13.85 20.98
N PRO A 743 -5.53 12.80 21.62
CA PRO A 743 -5.46 12.73 23.07
C PRO A 743 -4.64 13.91 23.59
N LYS A 744 -5.12 14.60 24.63
CA LYS A 744 -4.36 15.65 25.30
C LYS A 744 -3.23 15.01 26.09
N LEU A 745 -2.04 15.01 25.51
CA LEU A 745 -0.81 14.52 26.12
C LEU A 745 -0.41 15.42 27.32
N PRO A 746 0.31 14.88 28.32
CA PRO A 746 0.75 15.64 29.49
C PRO A 746 1.73 16.78 29.09
N PRO A 747 1.95 17.78 29.96
CA PRO A 747 2.97 18.82 29.72
C PRO A 747 4.35 18.19 29.51
N ARG A 748 5.18 18.84 28.68
CA ARG A 748 6.50 18.34 28.30
C ARG A 748 7.51 18.40 29.44
N THR A 749 8.41 17.42 29.49
CA THR A 749 9.68 17.53 30.22
C THR A 749 10.63 18.53 29.51
N PRO A 750 11.66 19.08 30.18
CA PRO A 750 12.65 19.93 29.50
C PRO A 750 13.39 19.20 28.36
N GLU A 751 13.61 17.90 28.47
CA GLU A 751 14.24 17.08 27.43
C GLU A 751 13.31 16.88 26.21
N GLU A 752 12.03 16.58 26.44
CA GLU A 752 11.00 16.54 25.38
C GLU A 752 10.87 17.90 24.68
N GLN A 753 10.94 19.02 25.43
CA GLN A 753 10.90 20.37 24.87
C GLN A 753 12.13 20.69 24.02
N ALA A 754 13.34 20.31 24.45
CA ALA A 754 14.56 20.47 23.66
C ALA A 754 14.51 19.67 22.34
N ARG A 755 14.01 18.42 22.38
CA ARG A 755 13.77 17.62 21.16
C ARG A 755 12.68 18.21 20.26
N TYR A 756 11.65 18.82 20.84
CA TYR A 756 10.58 19.49 20.11
C TYR A 756 11.07 20.77 19.40
N GLU A 757 11.97 21.53 20.03
CA GLU A 757 12.63 22.69 19.42
C GLU A 757 13.63 22.25 18.32
N GLN A 758 14.41 21.19 18.57
CA GLN A 758 15.29 20.58 17.55
C GLN A 758 14.50 20.19 16.29
N LEU A 759 13.35 19.51 16.43
CA LEU A 759 12.48 19.12 15.31
C LEU A 759 12.02 20.32 14.46
N LYS A 760 11.72 21.47 15.07
CA LYS A 760 11.27 22.69 14.35
C LYS A 760 12.35 23.32 13.47
N VAL A 761 13.63 23.09 13.79
CA VAL A 761 14.79 23.66 13.08
C VAL A 761 15.24 22.76 11.91
N LEU A 762 14.85 21.48 11.88
CA LEU A 762 15.29 20.51 10.88
C LEU A 762 14.93 20.88 9.42
N PRO A 763 15.76 20.47 8.44
CA PRO A 763 15.39 20.50 7.03
C PRO A 763 14.30 19.47 6.71
N PHE A 764 13.41 19.81 5.77
CA PHE A 764 12.47 18.85 5.21
C PHE A 764 13.24 17.78 4.41
N GLY A 765 12.74 16.55 4.40
CA GLY A 765 13.42 15.39 3.82
C GLY A 765 14.37 14.66 4.79
N THR A 766 14.51 15.11 6.04
CA THR A 766 15.33 14.43 7.06
C THR A 766 14.82 13.01 7.32
N TRP A 767 15.72 12.02 7.32
CA TRP A 767 15.41 10.64 7.69
C TRP A 767 15.45 10.43 9.22
N ILE A 768 14.46 9.70 9.72
CA ILE A 768 14.34 9.31 11.13
C ILE A 768 14.12 7.79 11.20
N GLU A 769 14.92 7.12 12.02
CA GLU A 769 14.75 5.73 12.45
C GLU A 769 13.73 5.68 13.59
N PHE A 770 12.71 4.83 13.49
CA PHE A 770 11.72 4.58 14.54
C PHE A 770 11.78 3.11 14.97
N ILE A 771 11.69 2.83 16.27
CA ILE A 771 11.64 1.47 16.81
C ILE A 771 10.18 1.03 16.92
N THR A 772 9.79 0.02 16.13
CA THR A 772 8.40 -0.44 16.00
C THR A 772 8.03 -1.48 17.06
N ASN A 773 8.96 -2.37 17.42
CA ASN A 773 8.69 -3.53 18.28
C ASN A 773 9.62 -3.57 19.51
N GLN A 774 9.20 -4.27 20.57
CA GLN A 774 10.03 -4.58 21.74
C GLN A 774 11.27 -5.44 21.40
N GLN A 775 11.30 -6.07 20.23
CA GLN A 775 12.45 -6.82 19.70
C GLN A 775 13.53 -5.92 19.11
N GLY A 776 13.31 -4.60 19.02
CA GLY A 776 14.27 -3.63 18.50
C GLY A 776 14.17 -3.40 16.99
N ASP A 777 13.13 -3.89 16.32
CA ASP A 777 12.93 -3.66 14.88
C ASP A 777 12.83 -2.16 14.57
N VAL A 778 13.72 -1.68 13.71
CA VAL A 778 13.81 -0.28 13.28
C VAL A 778 13.17 -0.11 11.92
N VAL A 779 12.53 1.03 11.64
CA VAL A 779 12.07 1.43 10.29
C VAL A 779 12.50 2.86 9.98
N ARG A 780 13.00 3.12 8.76
CA ARG A 780 13.45 4.47 8.34
C ARG A 780 12.34 5.20 7.58
N ARG A 781 11.86 6.32 8.12
CA ARG A 781 10.85 7.18 7.49
C ARG A 781 11.40 8.59 7.27
N ARG A 782 10.92 9.27 6.23
CA ARG A 782 11.35 10.59 5.82
C ARG A 782 10.35 11.66 6.27
N LEU A 783 10.83 12.67 6.98
CA LEU A 783 10.06 13.83 7.42
C LEU A 783 9.86 14.80 6.24
N SER A 784 8.89 14.48 5.38
CA SER A 784 8.59 15.24 4.16
C SER A 784 8.14 16.67 4.45
N TRP A 785 7.31 16.86 5.48
CA TRP A 785 6.77 18.17 5.87
C TRP A 785 6.22 18.16 7.30
N PHE A 786 6.15 19.32 7.96
CA PHE A 786 5.46 19.51 9.23
C PHE A 786 4.87 20.92 9.38
N SER A 787 3.89 21.04 10.29
CA SER A 787 3.22 22.27 10.69
C SER A 787 3.61 22.67 12.13
N PRO A 788 4.11 23.89 12.37
CA PRO A 788 4.30 24.41 13.72
C PRO A 788 3.00 24.93 14.36
N ILE A 789 1.87 24.94 13.63
CA ILE A 789 0.57 25.48 14.08
C ILE A 789 -0.39 24.35 14.47
N THR A 790 -0.58 23.36 13.59
CA THR A 790 -1.47 22.20 13.83
C THR A 790 -0.76 21.03 14.54
N ASP A 791 0.54 21.19 14.78
CA ASP A 791 1.50 20.20 15.29
C ASP A 791 1.63 18.93 14.41
N ASN A 792 1.02 18.90 13.22
CA ASN A 792 1.02 17.75 12.32
C ASN A 792 2.38 17.58 11.61
N ALA A 793 2.89 16.35 11.54
CA ALA A 793 4.06 15.94 10.77
C ALA A 793 3.71 14.80 9.79
N LEU A 794 4.16 14.90 8.53
CA LEU A 794 3.91 13.94 7.46
C LEU A 794 5.16 13.08 7.20
N PHE A 795 5.00 11.77 7.36
CA PHE A 795 6.05 10.79 7.12
C PHE A 795 5.80 9.96 5.85
N VAL A 796 6.83 9.84 5.03
CA VAL A 796 6.84 8.98 3.82
C VAL A 796 7.89 7.86 3.93
N ASN A 797 7.69 6.79 3.17
CA ASN A 797 8.63 5.67 3.07
C ASN A 797 9.70 5.86 1.98
N GLN A 798 10.56 4.85 1.79
CA GLN A 798 11.59 4.78 0.73
C GLN A 798 11.06 4.84 -0.71
N ARG A 799 9.72 4.85 -0.90
CA ARG A 799 9.04 4.95 -2.21
C ARG A 799 8.25 6.26 -2.34
N GLY A 800 8.38 7.19 -1.39
CA GLY A 800 7.64 8.45 -1.34
C GLY A 800 6.14 8.30 -1.00
N GLN A 801 5.69 7.11 -0.60
CA GLN A 801 4.31 6.86 -0.19
C GLN A 801 4.08 7.35 1.24
N ARG A 802 2.94 8.00 1.51
CA ARG A 802 2.51 8.38 2.86
C ARG A 802 2.35 7.15 3.76
N VAL A 803 3.07 7.13 4.87
CA VAL A 803 2.94 6.11 5.93
C VAL A 803 1.94 6.58 7.00
N GLY A 804 2.03 7.85 7.41
CA GLY A 804 1.16 8.39 8.45
C GLY A 804 1.30 9.89 8.66
N GLU A 805 0.32 10.45 9.38
CA GLU A 805 0.40 11.75 10.06
C GLU A 805 0.62 11.46 11.54
N GLN A 806 1.60 12.11 12.18
CA GLN A 806 1.83 12.07 13.63
C GLN A 806 1.91 13.50 14.17
N SER A 807 1.84 13.70 15.49
CA SER A 807 2.16 15.00 16.09
C SER A 807 3.68 15.17 16.29
N LEU A 808 4.18 16.38 16.09
CA LEU A 808 5.55 16.76 16.45
C LEU A 808 5.81 16.54 17.94
N ASP A 809 4.79 16.72 18.79
CA ASP A 809 4.83 16.32 20.19
C ASP A 809 5.17 14.82 20.35
N SER A 810 4.43 13.92 19.70
CA SER A 810 4.68 12.48 19.80
C SER A 810 6.06 12.09 19.27
N VAL A 811 6.55 12.75 18.21
CA VAL A 811 7.89 12.49 17.68
C VAL A 811 8.98 13.02 18.64
N ALA A 812 8.78 14.18 19.26
CA ALA A 812 9.70 14.72 20.27
C ALA A 812 9.82 13.79 21.49
N ARG A 813 8.70 13.21 21.94
CA ARG A 813 8.68 12.21 23.02
C ARG A 813 9.43 10.95 22.63
N MET A 814 9.24 10.44 21.42
CA MET A 814 9.99 9.27 20.93
C MET A 814 11.49 9.55 20.77
N LEU A 815 11.88 10.76 20.39
CA LEU A 815 13.30 11.18 20.38
C LEU A 815 13.89 11.32 21.80
N ALA A 816 13.09 11.65 22.81
CA ALA A 816 13.51 11.70 24.21
C ALA A 816 13.58 10.29 24.84
N SER A 817 12.62 9.41 24.54
CA SER A 817 12.60 8.02 25.04
C SER A 817 13.55 7.06 24.31
N GLY A 818 14.26 7.54 23.28
CA GLY A 818 15.14 6.72 22.43
C GLY A 818 14.40 5.79 21.45
N GLN A 819 13.07 5.86 21.38
CA GLN A 819 12.23 5.13 20.41
C GLN A 819 12.32 5.69 18.99
N ALA A 820 12.86 6.89 18.81
CA ALA A 820 13.23 7.46 17.52
C ALA A 820 14.66 8.02 17.55
N ARG A 821 15.31 8.04 16.38
CA ARG A 821 16.67 8.57 16.18
C ARG A 821 16.77 9.28 14.83
N ILE A 822 17.32 10.49 14.81
CA ILE A 822 17.62 11.21 13.56
C ILE A 822 18.80 10.50 12.87
N VAL A 823 18.68 10.21 11.58
CA VAL A 823 19.77 9.62 10.79
C VAL A 823 20.74 10.72 10.39
N THR A 824 22.00 10.57 10.77
CA THR A 824 23.12 11.46 10.40
C THR A 824 23.82 10.97 9.13
N ALA A 825 24.58 11.84 8.47
CA ALA A 825 25.19 11.54 7.16
C ALA A 825 26.23 10.40 7.21
N ASP A 826 26.99 10.27 8.31
CA ASP A 826 27.90 9.15 8.58
C ASP A 826 27.18 7.78 8.59
N ARG A 827 25.98 7.72 9.18
CA ARG A 827 25.17 6.52 9.40
C ARG A 827 24.15 6.25 8.31
N ALA A 828 24.18 7.02 7.22
CA ALA A 828 23.26 6.87 6.10
C ALA A 828 23.43 5.50 5.40
N ARG A 829 24.68 5.12 5.10
CA ARG A 829 25.04 3.95 4.28
C ARG A 829 25.41 2.74 5.14
N LEU A 830 24.92 1.57 4.74
CA LEU A 830 25.18 0.29 5.43
C LEU A 830 26.68 -0.06 5.47
N VAL A 831 27.32 -0.07 4.30
CA VAL A 831 28.68 -0.62 4.18
C VAL A 831 29.68 0.27 4.91
N ASP A 832 29.44 1.58 4.91
CA ASP A 832 30.30 2.56 5.56
C ASP A 832 30.16 2.48 7.10
N ARG A 833 28.94 2.27 7.62
CA ARG A 833 28.72 2.03 9.07
C ARG A 833 29.26 0.67 9.52
N ALA A 834 29.02 -0.40 8.76
CA ALA A 834 29.57 -1.73 9.03
C ALA A 834 31.12 -1.73 9.01
N TRP A 835 31.72 -0.92 8.13
CA TRP A 835 33.17 -0.67 8.09
C TRP A 835 33.67 0.11 9.30
N GLN A 836 33.02 1.22 9.67
CA GLN A 836 33.35 1.98 10.88
C GLN A 836 33.30 1.07 12.13
N ALA A 837 32.25 0.25 12.28
CA ALA A 837 32.15 -0.72 13.36
C ALA A 837 33.31 -1.73 13.38
N ALA A 838 33.77 -2.20 12.21
CA ALA A 838 34.94 -3.08 12.10
C ALA A 838 36.24 -2.37 12.49
N VAL A 839 36.42 -1.11 12.08
CA VAL A 839 37.57 -0.28 12.45
C VAL A 839 37.56 0.06 13.94
N HIS A 840 36.41 0.37 14.55
CA HIS A 840 36.30 0.57 16.00
C HIS A 840 36.62 -0.71 16.79
N ALA A 841 36.18 -1.88 16.33
CA ALA A 841 36.57 -3.16 16.92
C ALA A 841 38.09 -3.41 16.81
N LEU A 842 38.72 -3.04 15.68
CA LEU A 842 40.17 -3.11 15.54
C LEU A 842 40.91 -2.11 16.46
N ARG A 843 40.40 -0.88 16.62
CA ARG A 843 40.94 0.13 17.55
C ARG A 843 40.84 -0.32 19.01
N SER A 844 39.73 -0.97 19.42
CA SER A 844 39.59 -1.47 20.79
C SER A 844 40.52 -2.66 21.06
N PHE A 845 40.68 -3.61 20.13
CA PHE A 845 41.69 -4.67 20.24
C PHE A 845 43.13 -4.13 20.28
N ALA A 846 43.41 -3.00 19.63
CA ALA A 846 44.72 -2.34 19.68
C ALA A 846 44.96 -1.49 20.96
N GLY A 847 44.00 -1.42 21.88
CA GLY A 847 44.10 -0.63 23.12
C GLY A 847 43.95 0.87 22.94
N LEU A 848 43.33 1.33 21.84
CA LEU A 848 43.15 2.75 21.51
C LEU A 848 41.72 3.27 21.79
N GLY A 849 40.79 2.42 22.23
CA GLY A 849 39.36 2.74 22.35
C GLY A 849 39.00 3.81 23.40
N ASP A 850 39.68 3.83 24.55
CA ASP A 850 39.25 4.60 25.73
C ASP A 850 39.49 6.12 25.64
N LYS A 851 39.99 6.65 24.51
CA LYS A 851 40.30 8.08 24.35
C LYS A 851 39.27 8.92 23.62
N GLU A 852 38.57 8.39 22.62
CA GLU A 852 37.60 9.16 21.83
C GLU A 852 36.17 9.07 22.40
N ALA A 853 35.84 7.99 23.11
CA ALA A 853 34.51 7.78 23.69
C ALA A 853 34.09 8.94 24.63
N ALA A 854 35.02 9.41 25.46
CA ALA A 854 34.81 10.49 26.43
C ALA A 854 34.49 11.85 25.79
N ASP A 855 35.02 12.13 24.59
CA ASP A 855 34.73 13.38 23.85
C ASP A 855 33.45 13.25 23.00
N SER A 856 33.05 12.02 22.62
CA SER A 856 31.89 11.77 21.76
C SER A 856 30.53 11.68 22.47
N GLU A 857 30.51 11.47 23.79
CA GLU A 857 29.26 11.40 24.60
C GLU A 857 28.93 12.70 25.36
N ALA A 858 29.67 13.79 25.12
CA ALA A 858 29.35 15.10 25.69
C ALA A 858 28.14 15.75 24.98
N PRO A 859 27.01 16.02 25.67
CA PRO A 859 25.86 16.66 25.06
C PRO A 859 26.05 18.18 24.93
N ALA A 860 25.67 18.72 23.77
CA ALA A 860 25.53 20.14 23.46
C ALA A 860 24.22 20.38 22.69
#